data_AF-A0A0G4MIZ1-F1
#
_entry.id   AF-A0A0G4MIZ1-F1
#
_cell.length_a   1.000
_cell.length_b   1.000
_cell.length_c   1.000
_cell.angle_alpha   90.00
_cell.angle_beta   90.00
_cell.angle_gamma   90.00
#
_symmetry.space_group_name_H-M   'P 1'
#
loop_
_entity.id
_entity.type
_entity.pdbx_description
1 polymer ?
#
loop_
_entity_poly.entity_id
_entity_poly.type
_entity_poly.pdbx_seq_one_letter_code
_entity_poly.pdbx_strand_id
1 'polypeptide(L)'
;MTDVIAMMGVGLPVTRVVTGSFARLYRVYRRNGVITTLLFTVLPDTSSTLDRIETILSGTESEISEYRKSLSSNMNMAAVAGAIVAQLAITGLSLEARSQAHWTASAFLTASIAFGVISVYVSFIVQQELNGLLGSTGVADWLSVPLTQAELQAKADQLYRDPALDDTELSVPLEREVQPENGAGRPGLTREASALAAILLSAPSGLLVLSLNAFVIGLARPTHPRAKHPRRITSKMSDMGDDHDMGAHEDAFDDDEAFDYDEFPEENEKKDDEEDGEDNIINAGDPSAAAAAIKNSTLSHKDMKIPDDQRTTTPYMTKYEKARILGTRALQISMNAPVLVDLEGEADPLQIAIKELREKKIPLIVRRYMPDGYYEDWTCEELLQSSRATESQSTAIVTRLLSATAIMAFTTKATIASFGGQLLKLSHASSTTKTDMALNLYLPPSSSKSPVPLLIYLSGLTCTPDNATEKSFIQSTAAARGIAVLLPDTSPRGLDIAGANDAYDFGEAASFYIDAQKAPYADNYKMETYLVRELPALLEKDFADRIDFKRVSITGHSMGGHGALTLYLKHPGLYKSVSAFAPIANPSRCPWGEKAFKGYLGDDEWKKHDATELVKGWKGPLNALIDVGTGDNFYKQGQLLPENFEAAVKEAGLSGLELRYQKDYDHSYFFMASFQHDHVNHAAKFLGV
;
A
#
# COMPACT_ATOMS: atom_id res chain seq x y z
N MET A 1 -43.51 -16.65 -7.88
CA MET A 1 -42.47 -16.65 -8.95
C MET A 1 -42.04 -15.23 -9.30
N THR A 2 -42.90 -14.22 -9.13
CA THR A 2 -42.59 -12.79 -9.26
C THR A 2 -41.68 -12.24 -8.14
N ASP A 3 -41.76 -12.77 -6.93
CA ASP A 3 -40.99 -12.23 -5.79
C ASP A 3 -39.51 -12.66 -5.74
N VAL A 4 -39.15 -13.74 -6.44
CA VAL A 4 -37.73 -14.18 -6.56
C VAL A 4 -36.96 -13.31 -7.55
N ILE A 5 -37.65 -12.66 -8.50
CA ILE A 5 -37.05 -11.76 -9.48
C ILE A 5 -36.71 -10.40 -8.85
N ALA A 6 -37.49 -9.96 -7.86
CA ALA A 6 -37.23 -8.71 -7.13
C ALA A 6 -36.04 -8.84 -6.14
N MET A 7 -35.81 -10.02 -5.56
CA MET A 7 -34.74 -10.25 -4.58
C MET A 7 -33.35 -10.47 -5.19
N MET A 8 -33.25 -10.76 -6.49
CA MET A 8 -31.97 -10.99 -7.17
C MET A 8 -31.27 -9.72 -7.65
N GLY A 9 -31.84 -8.52 -7.47
CA GLY A 9 -31.24 -7.29 -8.02
C GLY A 9 -31.07 -7.31 -9.54
N VAL A 10 -31.64 -8.29 -10.25
CA VAL A 10 -31.79 -8.32 -11.70
C VAL A 10 -33.01 -7.49 -12.06
N GLY A 11 -33.05 -6.26 -11.56
CA GLY A 11 -33.72 -5.20 -12.28
C GLY A 11 -32.91 -4.99 -13.54
N LEU A 12 -33.32 -5.65 -14.63
CA LEU A 12 -32.93 -5.28 -15.99
C LEU A 12 -32.81 -3.75 -16.05
N PRO A 13 -31.65 -3.16 -16.40
CA PRO A 13 -31.48 -1.72 -16.50
C PRO A 13 -32.18 -1.24 -17.78
N VAL A 14 -33.50 -1.42 -17.88
CA VAL A 14 -34.32 -1.04 -19.03
C VAL A 14 -34.98 0.32 -18.78
N THR A 15 -34.91 0.87 -17.57
CA THR A 15 -35.61 2.12 -17.20
C THR A 15 -34.72 3.36 -17.12
N ARG A 16 -33.46 3.29 -17.56
CA ARG A 16 -32.60 4.49 -17.78
C ARG A 16 -32.23 4.66 -19.27
N VAL A 17 -33.25 4.72 -20.12
CA VAL A 17 -33.09 5.03 -21.55
C VAL A 17 -34.06 6.16 -21.90
N VAL A 18 -33.79 7.36 -21.38
CA VAL A 18 -34.47 8.58 -21.80
C VAL A 18 -33.81 9.03 -23.11
N THR A 19 -34.50 8.71 -24.22
CA THR A 19 -34.43 9.25 -25.60
C THR A 19 -33.08 9.42 -26.34
N GLY A 20 -31.96 9.78 -25.70
CA GLY A 20 -30.62 9.83 -26.31
C GLY A 20 -29.93 8.46 -26.43
N SER A 21 -30.27 7.54 -25.53
CA SER A 21 -29.62 6.22 -25.43
C SER A 21 -30.01 5.22 -26.54
N PHE A 22 -31.17 5.39 -27.19
CA PHE A 22 -31.62 4.48 -28.27
C PHE A 22 -30.80 4.64 -29.56
N ALA A 23 -30.47 5.87 -29.97
CA ALA A 23 -29.67 6.12 -31.17
C ALA A 23 -28.24 5.57 -31.01
N ARG A 24 -27.66 5.72 -29.81
CA ARG A 24 -26.35 5.17 -29.45
C ARG A 24 -26.36 3.65 -29.42
N LEU A 25 -27.37 3.04 -28.79
CA LEU A 25 -27.52 1.59 -28.75
C LEU A 25 -27.72 0.99 -30.16
N TYR A 26 -28.52 1.67 -31.00
CA TYR A 26 -28.72 1.31 -32.40
C TYR A 26 -27.42 1.39 -33.21
N ARG A 27 -26.56 2.39 -32.94
CA ARG A 27 -25.24 2.53 -33.58
C ARG A 27 -24.31 1.37 -33.19
N VAL A 28 -24.24 1.04 -31.89
CA VAL A 28 -23.44 -0.10 -31.39
C VAL A 28 -23.95 -1.42 -31.99
N TYR A 29 -25.27 -1.60 -32.08
CA TYR A 29 -25.90 -2.75 -32.71
C TYR A 29 -25.56 -2.89 -34.19
N ARG A 30 -25.70 -1.79 -34.95
CA ARG A 30 -25.43 -1.79 -36.40
C ARG A 30 -23.96 -2.13 -36.71
N ARG A 31 -23.03 -1.72 -35.86
CA ARG A 31 -21.59 -1.85 -36.09
C ARG A 31 -20.97 -3.13 -35.52
N ASN A 32 -21.43 -3.59 -34.34
CA ASN A 32 -20.80 -4.70 -33.61
C ASN A 32 -21.73 -5.89 -33.35
N GLY A 33 -22.97 -5.84 -33.84
CA GLY A 33 -23.94 -6.94 -33.74
C GLY A 33 -24.55 -7.12 -32.35
N VAL A 34 -25.45 -8.11 -32.25
CA VAL A 34 -26.35 -8.35 -31.11
C VAL A 34 -25.60 -8.59 -29.79
N ILE A 35 -24.52 -9.39 -29.82
CA ILE A 35 -23.80 -9.81 -28.61
C ILE A 35 -23.11 -8.62 -27.94
N THR A 36 -22.46 -7.77 -28.74
CA THR A 36 -21.80 -6.57 -28.24
C THR A 36 -22.81 -5.61 -27.63
N THR A 37 -23.98 -5.44 -28.25
CA THR A 37 -25.06 -4.63 -27.69
C THR A 37 -25.56 -5.17 -26.36
N LEU A 38 -25.69 -6.49 -26.23
CA LEU A 38 -26.10 -7.11 -24.96
C LEU A 38 -25.07 -6.84 -23.86
N LEU A 39 -23.78 -7.09 -24.11
CA LEU A 39 -22.71 -6.83 -23.14
C LEU A 39 -22.62 -5.35 -22.76
N PHE A 40 -22.79 -4.46 -23.73
CA PHE A 40 -22.84 -3.01 -23.52
C PHE A 40 -23.97 -2.60 -22.56
N THR A 41 -25.10 -3.33 -22.57
CA THR A 41 -26.22 -3.07 -21.65
C THR A 41 -26.10 -3.75 -20.28
N VAL A 42 -25.42 -4.90 -20.21
CA VAL A 42 -25.33 -5.72 -18.99
C VAL A 42 -24.23 -5.22 -18.07
N LEU A 43 -23.10 -4.77 -18.61
CA LEU A 43 -21.99 -4.27 -17.82
C LEU A 43 -22.26 -2.83 -17.37
N PRO A 44 -22.29 -2.55 -16.06
CA PRO A 44 -22.45 -1.19 -15.55
C PRO A 44 -21.31 -0.29 -16.06
N ASP A 45 -21.59 1.00 -16.18
CA ASP A 45 -20.64 2.04 -16.55
C ASP A 45 -20.04 2.00 -17.98
N THR A 46 -20.36 1.00 -18.80
CA THR A 46 -19.84 0.88 -20.18
C THR A 46 -20.11 2.14 -21.02
N SER A 47 -21.29 2.75 -20.88
CA SER A 47 -21.59 4.02 -21.56
C SER A 47 -20.74 5.18 -21.05
N SER A 48 -20.51 5.27 -19.74
CA SER A 48 -19.66 6.33 -19.17
C SER A 48 -18.20 6.15 -19.58
N THR A 49 -17.72 4.91 -19.63
CA THR A 49 -16.39 4.58 -20.13
C THR A 49 -16.25 4.96 -21.60
N LEU A 50 -17.27 4.72 -22.43
CA LEU A 50 -17.26 5.15 -23.82
C LEU A 50 -17.16 6.69 -23.96
N ASP A 51 -17.94 7.44 -23.17
CA ASP A 51 -17.88 8.92 -23.16
C ASP A 51 -16.49 9.44 -22.73
N ARG A 52 -15.86 8.76 -21.76
CA ARG A 52 -14.49 9.08 -21.33
C ARG A 52 -13.47 8.80 -22.43
N ILE A 53 -13.61 7.69 -23.16
CA ILE A 53 -12.75 7.39 -24.30
C ILE A 53 -12.92 8.45 -25.39
N GLU A 54 -14.16 8.86 -25.71
CA GLU A 54 -14.41 9.94 -26.68
C GLU A 54 -13.72 11.25 -26.28
N THR A 55 -13.75 11.59 -24.99
CA THR A 55 -13.08 12.79 -24.46
C THR A 55 -11.56 12.68 -24.57
N ILE A 56 -10.98 11.55 -24.16
CA ILE A 56 -9.52 11.34 -24.16
C ILE A 56 -8.96 11.27 -25.58
N LEU A 57 -9.70 10.69 -26.53
CA LEU A 57 -9.30 10.66 -27.95
C LEU A 57 -9.26 12.04 -28.61
N SER A 58 -9.92 13.03 -28.01
CA SER A 58 -9.87 14.44 -28.43
C SER A 58 -8.78 15.26 -27.73
N GLY A 59 -8.10 14.68 -26.73
CA GLY A 59 -7.07 15.32 -25.92
C GLY A 59 -5.66 15.26 -26.53
N THR A 60 -4.68 15.69 -25.73
CA THR A 60 -3.25 15.70 -26.03
C THR A 60 -2.61 14.32 -25.83
N GLU A 61 -1.43 14.10 -26.42
CA GLU A 61 -0.69 12.84 -26.25
C GLU A 61 -0.32 12.52 -24.78
N SER A 62 -0.12 13.57 -23.96
CA SER A 62 0.15 13.42 -22.53
C SER A 62 -1.07 12.87 -21.78
N GLU A 63 -2.26 13.40 -22.06
CA GLU A 63 -3.52 12.96 -21.43
C GLU A 63 -3.84 11.50 -21.78
N ILE A 64 -3.55 11.06 -23.00
CA ILE A 64 -3.72 9.65 -23.42
C ILE A 64 -2.76 8.72 -22.64
N SER A 65 -1.52 9.17 -22.41
CA SER A 65 -0.52 8.42 -21.63
C SER A 65 -0.89 8.33 -20.15
N GLU A 66 -1.38 9.42 -19.56
CA GLU A 66 -1.88 9.44 -18.18
C GLU A 66 -3.13 8.57 -18.02
N TYR A 67 -4.04 8.62 -18.99
CA TYR A 67 -5.24 7.78 -18.99
C TYR A 67 -4.89 6.30 -19.01
N ARG A 68 -3.91 5.88 -19.83
CA ARG A 68 -3.38 4.50 -19.80
C ARG A 68 -2.87 4.09 -18.42
N LYS A 69 -2.07 4.95 -17.75
CA LYS A 69 -1.55 4.68 -16.41
C LYS A 69 -2.69 4.51 -15.39
N SER A 70 -3.69 5.39 -15.47
CA SER A 70 -4.91 5.31 -14.64
C SER A 70 -5.68 4.00 -14.88
N LEU A 71 -5.87 3.61 -16.14
CA LEU A 71 -6.51 2.34 -16.50
C LEU A 71 -5.75 1.13 -15.94
N SER A 72 -4.41 1.11 -16.06
CA SER A 72 -3.59 0.02 -15.49
C SER A 72 -3.71 -0.07 -13.97
N SER A 73 -3.79 1.06 -13.27
CA SER A 73 -4.00 1.09 -11.82
C SER A 73 -5.38 0.54 -11.44
N ASN A 74 -6.42 0.88 -12.19
CA ASN A 74 -7.77 0.38 -11.96
C ASN A 74 -7.89 -1.14 -12.18
N MET A 75 -7.19 -1.68 -13.19
CA MET A 75 -7.16 -3.13 -13.43
C MET A 75 -6.48 -3.89 -12.28
N ASN A 76 -5.38 -3.34 -11.74
CA ASN A 76 -4.73 -3.91 -10.56
C ASN A 76 -5.66 -3.96 -9.35
N MET A 77 -6.35 -2.86 -9.06
CA MET A 77 -7.29 -2.79 -7.94
C MET A 77 -8.46 -3.76 -8.11
N ALA A 78 -9.03 -3.87 -9.32
CA ALA A 78 -10.10 -4.81 -9.63
C ALA A 78 -9.65 -6.28 -9.47
N ALA A 79 -8.44 -6.62 -9.92
CA ALA A 79 -7.86 -7.95 -9.74
C ALA A 79 -7.68 -8.32 -8.26
N VAL A 80 -7.12 -7.41 -7.46
CA VAL A 80 -6.93 -7.64 -6.01
C VAL A 80 -8.29 -7.82 -5.32
N ALA A 81 -9.25 -6.93 -5.59
CA ALA A 81 -10.58 -7.02 -5.00
C ALA A 81 -11.32 -8.32 -5.41
N GLY A 82 -11.23 -8.73 -6.69
CA GLY A 82 -11.83 -9.97 -7.17
C GLY A 82 -11.25 -11.21 -6.51
N ALA A 83 -9.94 -11.25 -6.26
CA ALA A 83 -9.28 -12.33 -5.54
C ALA A 83 -9.72 -12.41 -4.08
N ILE A 84 -9.84 -11.25 -3.40
CA ILE A 84 -10.32 -11.18 -2.01
C ILE A 84 -11.75 -11.70 -1.90
N VAL A 85 -12.67 -11.21 -2.74
CA VAL A 85 -14.09 -11.64 -2.70
C VAL A 85 -14.21 -13.14 -2.99
N ALA A 86 -13.45 -13.67 -3.96
CA ALA A 86 -13.43 -15.11 -4.24
C ALA A 86 -12.93 -15.92 -3.04
N GLN A 87 -11.88 -15.46 -2.35
CA GLN A 87 -11.35 -16.13 -1.16
C GLN A 87 -12.35 -16.10 0.01
N LEU A 88 -13.00 -14.95 0.25
CA LEU A 88 -14.04 -14.84 1.26
C LEU A 88 -15.22 -15.76 0.95
N ALA A 89 -15.61 -15.88 -0.32
CA ALA A 89 -16.67 -16.80 -0.74
C ALA A 89 -16.28 -18.28 -0.53
N ILE A 90 -15.01 -18.65 -0.71
CA ILE A 90 -14.49 -19.99 -0.37
C ILE A 90 -14.60 -20.23 1.13
N THR A 91 -14.19 -19.29 1.96
CA THR A 91 -14.30 -19.39 3.42
C THR A 91 -15.77 -19.53 3.85
N GLY A 92 -16.67 -18.76 3.23
CA GLY A 92 -18.12 -18.86 3.46
C GLY A 92 -18.70 -20.25 3.12
N LEU A 93 -18.13 -20.94 2.12
CA LEU A 93 -18.52 -22.33 1.81
C LEU A 93 -18.05 -23.36 2.84
N SER A 94 -17.03 -23.01 3.64
CA SER A 94 -16.39 -23.88 4.65
C SER A 94 -16.97 -23.75 6.06
N LEU A 95 -17.89 -22.82 6.30
CA LEU A 95 -18.51 -22.61 7.62
C LEU A 95 -19.39 -23.81 8.07
N GLU A 96 -19.24 -24.26 9.32
CA GLU A 96 -19.98 -25.41 9.89
C GLU A 96 -21.51 -25.18 9.97
N ALA A 97 -21.92 -23.93 10.16
CA ALA A 97 -23.33 -23.52 10.19
C ALA A 97 -24.06 -23.73 8.83
N ARG A 98 -23.33 -24.10 7.77
CA ARG A 98 -23.85 -24.38 6.43
C ARG A 98 -24.85 -25.52 6.38
N SER A 99 -24.76 -26.51 7.26
CA SER A 99 -25.69 -27.64 7.31
C SER A 99 -27.15 -27.21 7.53
N GLN A 100 -27.37 -25.99 8.02
CA GLN A 100 -28.68 -25.39 8.30
C GLN A 100 -29.14 -24.38 7.22
N ALA A 101 -28.29 -24.04 6.25
CA ALA A 101 -28.59 -23.07 5.20
C ALA A 101 -29.30 -23.71 3.99
N HIS A 102 -30.13 -22.92 3.30
CA HIS A 102 -30.78 -23.35 2.07
C HIS A 102 -29.74 -23.48 0.92
N TRP A 103 -29.92 -24.44 0.02
CA TRP A 103 -28.96 -24.73 -1.07
C TRP A 103 -28.64 -23.50 -1.96
N THR A 104 -29.56 -22.54 -2.02
CA THR A 104 -29.40 -21.29 -2.76
C THR A 104 -28.20 -20.48 -2.26
N ALA A 105 -27.92 -20.49 -0.96
CA ALA A 105 -26.75 -19.81 -0.39
C ALA A 105 -25.44 -20.37 -0.98
N SER A 106 -25.32 -21.70 -1.08
CA SER A 106 -24.15 -22.34 -1.71
C SER A 106 -24.06 -22.04 -3.21
N ALA A 107 -25.19 -21.95 -3.91
CA ALA A 107 -25.20 -21.60 -5.33
C ALA A 107 -24.72 -20.15 -5.55
N PHE A 108 -25.12 -19.21 -4.70
CA PHE A 108 -24.69 -17.82 -4.78
C PHE A 108 -23.23 -17.61 -4.38
N LEU A 109 -22.74 -18.29 -3.33
CA LEU A 109 -21.31 -18.29 -3.00
C LEU A 109 -20.46 -18.89 -4.13
N THR A 110 -20.92 -19.96 -4.77
CA THR A 110 -20.23 -20.55 -5.93
C THR A 110 -20.23 -19.60 -7.14
N ALA A 111 -21.35 -18.91 -7.39
CA ALA A 111 -21.44 -17.89 -8.43
C ALA A 111 -20.50 -16.70 -8.13
N SER A 112 -20.38 -16.30 -6.86
CA SER A 112 -19.45 -15.27 -6.43
C SER A 112 -17.99 -15.62 -6.76
N ILE A 113 -17.57 -16.86 -6.47
CA ILE A 113 -16.24 -17.37 -6.83
C ILE A 113 -16.04 -17.30 -8.35
N ALA A 114 -17.01 -17.79 -9.13
CA ALA A 114 -16.91 -17.79 -10.59
C ALA A 114 -16.74 -16.36 -11.15
N PHE A 115 -17.59 -15.42 -10.74
CA PHE A 115 -17.48 -14.03 -11.20
C PHE A 115 -16.20 -13.33 -10.71
N GLY A 116 -15.76 -13.61 -9.48
CA GLY A 116 -14.53 -13.06 -8.91
C GLY A 116 -13.29 -13.53 -9.68
N VAL A 117 -13.19 -14.83 -9.97
CA VAL A 117 -12.08 -15.40 -10.75
C VAL A 117 -12.09 -14.90 -12.20
N ILE A 118 -13.27 -14.77 -12.83
CA ILE A 118 -13.37 -14.21 -14.19
C ILE A 118 -12.98 -12.73 -14.19
N SER A 119 -13.35 -11.95 -13.17
CA SER A 119 -12.92 -10.55 -13.02
C SER A 119 -11.39 -10.43 -12.93
N VAL A 120 -10.75 -11.28 -12.13
CA VAL A 120 -9.28 -11.37 -12.02
C VAL A 120 -8.65 -11.69 -13.38
N TYR A 121 -9.16 -12.72 -14.05
CA TYR A 121 -8.65 -13.16 -15.36
C TYR A 121 -8.75 -12.07 -16.42
N VAL A 122 -9.90 -11.40 -16.54
CA VAL A 122 -10.10 -10.32 -17.50
C VAL A 122 -9.21 -9.11 -17.16
N SER A 123 -9.04 -8.79 -15.87
CA SER A 123 -8.15 -7.70 -15.43
C SER A 123 -6.71 -7.94 -15.90
N PHE A 124 -6.20 -9.16 -15.77
CA PHE A 124 -4.86 -9.51 -16.21
C PHE A 124 -4.69 -9.45 -17.73
N ILE A 125 -5.67 -9.94 -18.50
CA ILE A 125 -5.63 -9.84 -19.96
C ILE A 125 -5.58 -8.37 -20.41
N VAL A 126 -6.51 -7.55 -19.89
CA VAL A 126 -6.58 -6.14 -20.26
C VAL A 126 -5.31 -5.40 -19.86
N GLN A 127 -4.75 -5.72 -18.68
CA GLN A 127 -3.49 -5.15 -18.24
C GLN A 127 -2.30 -5.55 -19.13
N GLN A 128 -2.22 -6.82 -19.55
CA GLN A 128 -1.16 -7.30 -20.43
C GLN A 128 -1.20 -6.57 -21.78
N GLU A 129 -2.40 -6.41 -22.35
CA GLU A 129 -2.61 -5.64 -23.59
C GLU A 129 -2.24 -4.17 -23.40
N LEU A 130 -2.74 -3.51 -22.35
CA LEU A 130 -2.42 -2.11 -22.05
C LEU A 130 -0.91 -1.90 -21.82
N ASN A 131 -0.19 -2.86 -21.24
CA ASN A 131 1.25 -2.79 -21.05
C ASN A 131 2.04 -3.00 -22.35
N GLY A 132 1.50 -3.78 -23.29
CA GLY A 132 2.08 -4.02 -24.61
C GLY A 132 2.01 -2.83 -25.58
N LEU A 133 1.07 -1.89 -25.37
CA LEU A 133 0.93 -0.70 -26.22
C LEU A 133 2.10 0.27 -25.99
N LEU A 134 2.91 0.55 -27.00
CA LEU A 134 4.01 1.52 -26.93
C LEU A 134 3.56 2.87 -27.50
N GLY A 135 3.70 3.95 -26.71
CA GLY A 135 3.34 5.31 -27.13
C GLY A 135 1.85 5.66 -27.02
N SER A 136 1.54 6.95 -27.15
CA SER A 136 0.19 7.52 -27.12
C SER A 136 -0.65 7.10 -28.33
N THR A 137 -0.01 6.90 -29.48
CA THR A 137 -0.66 6.48 -30.74
C THR A 137 -1.20 5.05 -30.66
N GLY A 138 -0.43 4.09 -30.12
CA GLY A 138 -0.89 2.71 -29.94
C GLY A 138 -2.07 2.60 -28.96
N VAL A 139 -2.09 3.43 -27.91
CA VAL A 139 -3.22 3.52 -26.98
C VAL A 139 -4.45 4.09 -27.67
N ALA A 140 -4.30 5.17 -28.44
CA ALA A 140 -5.40 5.76 -29.20
C ALA A 140 -5.96 4.78 -30.25
N ASP A 141 -5.11 3.99 -30.91
CA ASP A 141 -5.52 2.98 -31.89
C ASP A 141 -6.32 1.85 -31.22
N TRP A 142 -5.91 1.40 -30.04
CA TRP A 142 -6.64 0.36 -29.30
C TRP A 142 -7.99 0.84 -28.77
N LEU A 143 -8.06 2.11 -28.36
CA LEU A 143 -9.29 2.74 -27.82
C LEU A 143 -10.29 3.17 -28.91
N SER A 144 -9.90 3.18 -30.19
CA SER A 144 -10.71 3.75 -31.26
C SER A 144 -10.89 2.79 -32.44
N VAL A 145 -11.82 3.15 -33.34
CA VAL A 145 -12.02 2.48 -34.63
C VAL A 145 -11.98 3.55 -35.73
N PRO A 146 -11.33 3.29 -36.87
CA PRO A 146 -11.34 4.23 -38.00
C PRO A 146 -12.76 4.44 -38.53
N LEU A 147 -13.07 5.68 -38.92
CA LEU A 147 -14.33 6.04 -39.56
C LEU A 147 -14.33 5.63 -41.04
N THR A 148 -15.46 5.13 -41.55
CA THR A 148 -15.63 4.88 -42.99
C THR A 148 -15.76 6.21 -43.74
N GLN A 149 -15.49 6.21 -45.05
CA GLN A 149 -15.55 7.42 -45.88
C GLN A 149 -16.94 8.09 -45.88
N ALA A 150 -18.01 7.30 -45.80
CA ALA A 150 -19.37 7.81 -45.65
C ALA A 150 -19.63 8.44 -44.27
N GLU A 151 -19.04 7.90 -43.20
CA GLU A 151 -19.16 8.45 -41.84
C GLU A 151 -18.30 9.70 -41.65
N LEU A 152 -17.11 9.74 -42.26
CA LEU A 152 -16.27 10.93 -42.32
C LEU A 152 -17.01 12.10 -42.96
N GLN A 153 -17.68 11.86 -44.08
CA GLN A 153 -18.45 12.87 -44.79
C GLN A 153 -19.66 13.34 -43.96
N ALA A 154 -20.38 12.43 -43.31
CA ALA A 154 -21.47 12.79 -42.40
C ALA A 154 -21.00 13.61 -41.19
N LYS A 155 -19.82 13.29 -40.62
CA LYS A 155 -19.23 14.01 -39.48
C LYS A 155 -18.74 15.41 -39.91
N ALA A 156 -18.20 15.53 -41.12
CA ALA A 156 -17.85 16.81 -41.73
C ALA A 156 -19.08 17.69 -41.99
N ASP A 157 -20.15 17.12 -42.55
CA ASP A 157 -21.44 17.81 -42.79
C ASP A 157 -22.16 18.23 -41.49
N GLN A 158 -21.86 17.56 -40.38
CA GLN A 158 -22.38 17.89 -39.06
C GLN A 158 -21.61 19.04 -38.42
N LEU A 159 -20.28 19.08 -38.57
CA LEU A 159 -19.46 20.25 -38.17
C LEU A 159 -19.80 21.50 -38.99
N TYR A 160 -20.10 21.35 -40.28
CA TYR A 160 -20.49 22.44 -41.18
C TYR A 160 -21.85 23.10 -40.83
N ARG A 161 -22.61 22.49 -39.92
CA ARG A 161 -23.96 22.93 -39.52
C ARG A 161 -24.00 23.65 -38.17
N ASP A 162 -22.88 23.79 -37.49
CA ASP A 162 -22.78 24.48 -36.21
C ASP A 162 -22.71 26.02 -36.42
N PRO A 163 -23.69 26.82 -35.99
CA PRO A 163 -23.74 28.26 -36.23
C PRO A 163 -22.69 29.08 -35.45
N ALA A 164 -21.83 28.43 -34.65
CA ALA A 164 -20.80 29.07 -33.84
C ALA A 164 -19.44 29.27 -34.54
N LEU A 165 -19.31 28.90 -35.83
CA LEU A 165 -18.07 29.04 -36.60
C LEU A 165 -18.22 30.19 -37.61
N ASP A 166 -17.43 31.26 -37.41
CA ASP A 166 -17.32 32.44 -38.26
C ASP A 166 -16.74 32.08 -39.65
N ASP A 167 -17.22 32.75 -40.70
CA ASP A 167 -17.01 32.45 -42.13
C ASP A 167 -15.54 32.58 -42.62
N THR A 168 -14.59 32.86 -41.73
CA THR A 168 -13.18 33.11 -42.09
C THR A 168 -12.29 31.87 -42.22
N GLU A 169 -12.73 30.69 -41.78
CA GLU A 169 -11.94 29.43 -41.90
C GLU A 169 -12.41 28.49 -43.04
N LEU A 170 -13.38 28.90 -43.86
CA LEU A 170 -13.95 28.07 -44.94
C LEU A 170 -13.22 28.24 -46.27
N SER A 171 -12.07 27.59 -46.46
CA SER A 171 -11.54 27.34 -47.82
C SER A 171 -10.54 26.17 -47.92
N VAL A 172 -10.92 24.99 -47.45
CA VAL A 172 -10.18 23.76 -47.79
C VAL A 172 -11.08 22.83 -48.61
N PRO A 173 -10.80 22.63 -49.92
CA PRO A 173 -11.58 21.73 -50.77
C PRO A 173 -11.47 20.26 -50.33
N LEU A 174 -12.59 19.55 -50.37
CA LEU A 174 -12.80 18.15 -49.94
C LEU A 174 -12.05 17.06 -50.75
N GLU A 175 -11.09 17.43 -51.61
CA GLU A 175 -10.46 16.51 -52.59
C GLU A 175 -8.93 16.50 -52.60
N ARG A 176 -8.26 17.12 -51.62
CA ARG A 176 -6.80 16.98 -51.47
C ARG A 176 -6.44 15.97 -50.40
N GLU A 177 -6.09 14.78 -50.88
CA GLU A 177 -5.17 13.82 -50.28
C GLU A 177 -5.03 13.88 -48.75
N VAL A 178 -5.65 12.89 -48.11
CA VAL A 178 -5.13 12.29 -46.88
C VAL A 178 -3.75 11.69 -47.22
N GLN A 179 -2.71 12.53 -47.22
CA GLN A 179 -1.32 12.09 -47.10
C GLN A 179 -0.69 12.72 -45.84
N PRO A 180 0.09 11.96 -45.06
CA PRO A 180 0.50 12.31 -43.71
C PRO A 180 1.80 13.12 -43.75
N GLU A 181 1.76 14.34 -44.25
CA GLU A 181 2.95 15.21 -44.23
C GLU A 181 2.57 16.56 -43.60
N ASN A 182 3.09 16.77 -42.38
CA ASN A 182 2.88 17.87 -41.42
C ASN A 182 1.80 17.58 -40.35
N GLY A 183 2.26 16.97 -39.25
CA GLY A 183 1.48 16.55 -38.09
C GLY A 183 0.83 17.68 -37.28
N ALA A 184 -0.28 18.21 -37.78
CA ALA A 184 -1.19 19.07 -37.00
C ALA A 184 -2.67 18.89 -37.43
N GLY A 185 -3.07 17.68 -37.82
CA GLY A 185 -4.50 17.35 -37.99
C GLY A 185 -5.13 17.05 -36.63
N ARG A 186 -6.24 17.72 -36.27
CA ARG A 186 -6.99 17.41 -35.03
C ARG A 186 -7.32 15.90 -34.98
N PRO A 187 -6.84 15.13 -33.98
CA PRO A 187 -6.99 13.67 -33.92
C PRO A 187 -8.45 13.17 -33.97
N GLY A 188 -9.42 14.01 -33.60
CA GLY A 188 -10.84 13.66 -33.48
C GLY A 188 -11.63 13.53 -34.79
N LEU A 189 -11.08 13.89 -35.95
CA LEU A 189 -11.83 13.83 -37.22
C LEU A 189 -11.83 12.44 -37.88
N THR A 190 -10.82 11.59 -37.64
CA THR A 190 -10.65 10.33 -38.39
C THR A 190 -11.05 9.07 -37.63
N ARG A 191 -11.44 9.21 -36.35
CA ARG A 191 -11.63 8.10 -35.40
C ARG A 191 -12.92 8.27 -34.58
N GLU A 192 -13.49 7.15 -34.13
CA GLU A 192 -14.59 7.08 -33.15
C GLU A 192 -14.20 6.13 -32.01
N ALA A 193 -14.71 6.36 -30.80
CA ALA A 193 -14.44 5.49 -29.66
C ALA A 193 -14.93 4.06 -29.87
N SER A 194 -14.13 3.08 -29.46
CA SER A 194 -14.45 1.67 -29.61
C SER A 194 -15.37 1.18 -28.50
N ALA A 195 -16.59 0.77 -28.86
CA ALA A 195 -17.53 0.14 -27.94
C ALA A 195 -16.99 -1.18 -27.36
N LEU A 196 -16.15 -1.91 -28.12
CA LEU A 196 -15.50 -3.13 -27.65
C LEU A 196 -14.41 -2.83 -26.61
N ALA A 197 -13.64 -1.77 -26.82
CA ALA A 197 -12.65 -1.32 -25.82
C ALA A 197 -13.35 -0.87 -24.53
N ALA A 198 -14.46 -0.12 -24.65
CA ALA A 198 -15.26 0.28 -23.49
C ALA A 198 -15.79 -0.90 -22.68
N ILE A 199 -16.26 -1.97 -23.35
CA ILE A 199 -16.72 -3.22 -22.73
C ILE A 199 -15.57 -3.94 -22.02
N LEU A 200 -14.40 -4.04 -22.66
CA LEU A 200 -13.24 -4.71 -22.05
C LEU A 200 -12.74 -3.97 -20.81
N LEU A 201 -12.76 -2.63 -20.84
CA LEU A 201 -12.36 -1.80 -19.71
C LEU A 201 -13.37 -1.81 -18.56
N SER A 202 -14.67 -2.02 -18.83
CA SER A 202 -15.73 -2.10 -17.81
C SER A 202 -15.99 -3.52 -17.29
N ALA A 203 -15.54 -4.55 -18.01
CA ALA A 203 -15.81 -5.94 -17.65
C ALA A 203 -15.29 -6.35 -16.27
N PRO A 204 -14.05 -6.01 -15.84
CA PRO A 204 -13.55 -6.36 -14.52
C PRO A 204 -14.38 -5.83 -13.36
N SER A 205 -14.72 -4.54 -13.38
CA SER A 205 -15.52 -3.90 -12.34
C SER A 205 -16.96 -4.41 -12.35
N GLY A 206 -17.57 -4.61 -13.53
CA GLY A 206 -18.91 -5.17 -13.65
C GLY A 206 -18.99 -6.60 -13.09
N LEU A 207 -18.01 -7.45 -13.39
CA LEU A 207 -17.93 -8.81 -12.85
C LEU A 207 -17.66 -8.82 -11.34
N LEU A 208 -16.86 -7.88 -10.84
CA LEU A 208 -16.62 -7.73 -9.40
C LEU A 208 -17.91 -7.36 -8.65
N VAL A 209 -18.72 -6.45 -9.20
CA VAL A 209 -20.03 -6.09 -8.63
C VAL A 209 -20.96 -7.29 -8.60
N LEU A 210 -21.01 -8.09 -9.68
CA LEU A 210 -21.80 -9.32 -9.70
C LEU A 210 -21.30 -10.35 -8.67
N SER A 211 -19.98 -10.47 -8.51
CA SER A 211 -19.35 -11.34 -7.52
C SER A 211 -19.71 -10.92 -6.09
N LEU A 212 -19.64 -9.62 -5.78
CA LEU A 212 -19.97 -9.08 -4.46
C LEU A 212 -21.46 -9.22 -4.14
N ASN A 213 -22.34 -8.93 -5.10
CA ASN A 213 -23.78 -9.12 -4.93
C ASN A 213 -24.13 -10.58 -4.66
N ALA A 214 -23.52 -11.51 -5.41
CA ALA A 214 -23.71 -12.94 -5.18
C ALA A 214 -23.14 -13.38 -3.81
N PHE A 215 -22.02 -12.82 -3.37
CA PHE A 215 -21.44 -13.10 -2.05
C PHE A 215 -22.40 -12.68 -0.92
N VAL A 216 -22.89 -11.44 -0.95
CA VAL A 216 -23.80 -10.89 0.07
C VAL A 216 -25.10 -11.69 0.14
N ILE A 217 -25.69 -12.04 -1.01
CA ILE A 217 -26.89 -12.89 -1.05
C ILE A 217 -26.58 -14.29 -0.50
N GLY A 218 -25.36 -14.80 -0.72
CA GLY A 218 -24.89 -16.08 -0.20
C GLY A 218 -24.76 -16.12 1.33
N LEU A 219 -24.50 -14.99 1.98
CA LEU A 219 -24.41 -14.87 3.44
C LEU A 219 -25.77 -14.61 4.12
N ALA A 220 -26.75 -14.09 3.39
CA ALA A 220 -28.07 -13.76 3.95
C ALA A 220 -28.83 -15.02 4.41
N ARG A 221 -29.24 -15.04 5.69
CA ARG A 221 -30.11 -16.11 6.23
C ARG A 221 -31.51 -16.01 5.64
N PRO A 222 -32.11 -17.11 5.13
CA PRO A 222 -33.50 -17.08 4.67
C PRO A 222 -34.45 -16.92 5.87
N THR A 223 -34.98 -15.72 6.06
CA THR A 223 -36.10 -15.46 6.97
C THR A 223 -37.40 -15.92 6.33
N HIS A 224 -37.78 -17.20 6.52
CA HIS A 224 -39.20 -17.55 6.49
C HIS A 224 -39.52 -18.74 7.41
N PRO A 225 -40.55 -18.62 8.29
CA PRO A 225 -40.98 -19.69 9.16
C PRO A 225 -41.69 -20.77 8.34
N ARG A 226 -41.26 -22.03 8.46
CA ARG A 226 -42.04 -23.17 7.97
C ARG A 226 -43.35 -23.25 8.75
N ALA A 227 -44.43 -22.74 8.16
CA ALA A 227 -45.79 -23.00 8.60
C ALA A 227 -46.07 -24.51 8.55
N LYS A 228 -46.34 -25.10 9.72
CA LYS A 228 -46.86 -26.47 9.84
C LYS A 228 -48.28 -26.52 9.28
N HIS A 229 -48.52 -27.36 8.28
CA HIS A 229 -49.85 -27.91 8.05
C HIS A 229 -49.82 -29.44 7.90
N PRO A 230 -50.86 -30.14 8.39
CA PRO A 230 -50.76 -31.50 8.86
C PRO A 230 -51.07 -32.52 7.77
N ARG A 231 -50.34 -33.64 7.77
CA ARG A 231 -50.82 -34.89 7.16
C ARG A 231 -50.74 -36.05 8.16
N ARG A 232 -51.91 -36.35 8.72
CA ARG A 232 -52.53 -37.67 8.92
C ARG A 232 -51.71 -38.81 9.55
N ILE A 233 -51.98 -39.01 10.84
CA ILE A 233 -52.26 -40.28 11.57
C ILE A 233 -51.96 -41.58 10.80
N THR A 234 -51.04 -42.41 11.31
CA THR A 234 -51.34 -43.68 12.05
C THR A 234 -50.04 -44.33 12.58
N SER A 235 -49.89 -44.34 13.93
CA SER A 235 -49.62 -45.51 14.80
C SER A 235 -48.35 -46.34 14.57
N LYS A 236 -47.59 -46.83 15.56
CA LYS A 236 -47.61 -46.86 17.04
C LYS A 236 -46.37 -47.71 17.39
N MET A 237 -45.73 -47.45 18.54
CA MET A 237 -44.90 -48.40 19.33
C MET A 237 -43.65 -48.94 18.62
N SER A 238 -42.52 -49.27 19.24
CA SER A 238 -42.09 -49.62 20.61
C SER A 238 -40.57 -49.90 20.43
N ASP A 239 -39.63 -49.37 21.19
CA ASP A 239 -39.28 -49.70 22.58
C ASP A 239 -37.84 -50.27 22.61
N MET A 240 -37.13 -49.91 23.69
CA MET A 240 -35.96 -50.55 24.32
C MET A 240 -34.66 -50.86 23.56
N GLY A 241 -33.55 -50.55 24.24
CA GLY A 241 -32.32 -51.34 24.13
C GLY A 241 -31.05 -50.65 24.62
N ASP A 242 -30.75 -50.84 25.91
CA ASP A 242 -29.58 -50.41 26.69
C ASP A 242 -28.21 -50.90 26.19
N ASP A 243 -27.19 -50.14 26.62
CA ASP A 243 -25.85 -50.51 27.11
C ASP A 243 -24.88 -51.35 26.26
N HIS A 244 -23.68 -50.80 26.00
CA HIS A 244 -22.46 -51.21 26.74
C HIS A 244 -21.22 -50.37 26.39
N ASP A 245 -20.53 -50.01 27.47
CA ASP A 245 -19.19 -49.43 27.64
C ASP A 245 -18.04 -50.27 27.03
N MET A 246 -16.96 -49.59 26.59
CA MET A 246 -15.54 -49.92 26.87
C MET A 246 -14.54 -49.07 26.05
N GLY A 247 -13.82 -48.15 26.72
CA GLY A 247 -12.35 -48.22 26.80
C GLY A 247 -11.44 -47.44 25.83
N ALA A 248 -10.97 -46.28 26.33
CA ALA A 248 -9.58 -45.80 26.42
C ALA A 248 -8.88 -45.02 25.26
N HIS A 249 -8.66 -43.72 25.59
CA HIS A 249 -7.49 -42.85 25.42
C HIS A 249 -6.91 -42.53 24.03
N GLU A 250 -6.93 -41.23 23.68
CA GLU A 250 -5.74 -40.37 23.63
C GLU A 250 -6.14 -38.89 23.66
N ASP A 251 -5.49 -38.12 24.53
CA ASP A 251 -5.68 -36.69 24.72
C ASP A 251 -5.04 -35.91 23.56
N ALA A 252 -5.81 -35.04 22.90
CA ALA A 252 -5.31 -34.00 22.01
C ALA A 252 -5.92 -32.67 22.43
N PHE A 253 -5.05 -31.75 22.84
CA PHE A 253 -5.37 -30.39 23.22
C PHE A 253 -5.83 -29.60 21.99
N ASP A 254 -7.06 -29.09 22.04
CA ASP A 254 -7.57 -27.99 21.22
C ASP A 254 -6.89 -26.68 21.63
N ASP A 255 -6.47 -25.89 20.64
CA ASP A 255 -6.32 -24.43 20.76
C ASP A 255 -6.24 -23.84 19.34
N ASP A 256 -7.41 -23.48 18.78
CA ASP A 256 -7.55 -22.54 17.66
C ASP A 256 -8.68 -21.55 18.03
N GLU A 257 -8.39 -20.57 18.89
CA GLU A 257 -9.24 -19.36 19.01
C GLU A 257 -8.81 -18.33 17.97
N ALA A 258 -9.52 -18.32 16.84
CA ALA A 258 -9.51 -17.22 15.88
C ALA A 258 -10.47 -16.14 16.35
N PHE A 259 -9.93 -14.93 16.62
CA PHE A 259 -10.73 -13.74 16.93
C PHE A 259 -11.52 -13.29 15.70
N ASP A 260 -12.83 -13.33 15.86
CA ASP A 260 -13.88 -12.85 14.96
C ASP A 260 -13.87 -11.31 14.87
N TYR A 261 -13.99 -10.77 13.66
CA TYR A 261 -14.07 -9.33 13.37
C TYR A 261 -15.19 -9.10 12.36
N ASP A 262 -16.43 -9.38 12.77
CA ASP A 262 -17.66 -8.81 12.21
C ASP A 262 -18.32 -8.04 13.38
N GLU A 263 -18.90 -6.84 13.27
CA GLU A 263 -19.96 -6.39 12.39
C GLU A 263 -20.22 -4.91 12.78
N PHE A 264 -20.27 -3.96 11.84
CA PHE A 264 -20.78 -2.62 12.16
C PHE A 264 -22.30 -2.75 12.42
N PRO A 265 -22.84 -2.33 13.58
CA PRO A 265 -24.26 -2.45 13.83
C PRO A 265 -25.03 -1.51 12.89
N GLU A 266 -26.01 -2.06 12.17
CA GLU A 266 -27.12 -1.27 11.63
C GLU A 266 -27.84 -0.59 12.80
N GLU A 267 -27.84 0.75 12.82
CA GLU A 267 -28.68 1.53 13.72
C GLU A 267 -30.15 1.25 13.36
N ASN A 268 -30.82 0.48 14.22
CA ASN A 268 -32.26 0.41 14.25
C ASN A 268 -32.81 1.78 14.64
N GLU A 269 -33.49 2.45 13.72
CA GLU A 269 -34.44 3.52 14.01
C GLU A 269 -35.52 3.01 14.97
N LYS A 270 -35.32 3.28 16.26
CA LYS A 270 -36.42 3.44 17.21
C LYS A 270 -36.50 4.91 17.57
N LYS A 271 -37.51 5.58 17.01
CA LYS A 271 -38.01 6.86 17.50
C LYS A 271 -38.54 6.67 18.91
N ASP A 272 -37.77 7.10 19.89
CA ASP A 272 -38.29 7.56 21.16
C ASP A 272 -38.13 9.08 21.16
N ASP A 273 -39.27 9.77 21.14
CA ASP A 273 -39.39 11.22 21.14
C ASP A 273 -38.87 11.78 22.47
N GLU A 274 -37.64 12.31 22.55
CA GLU A 274 -37.20 13.22 23.62
C GLU A 274 -35.92 14.01 23.28
N GLU A 275 -36.08 15.34 23.18
CA GLU A 275 -35.09 16.44 23.21
C GLU A 275 -34.19 16.73 21.97
N ASP A 276 -34.53 17.85 21.30
CA ASP A 276 -33.74 18.58 20.30
C ASP A 276 -32.28 18.84 20.76
N GLY A 277 -31.30 18.09 20.24
CA GLY A 277 -29.89 18.37 20.50
C GLY A 277 -28.83 17.36 20.03
N GLU A 278 -29.22 16.15 19.58
CA GLU A 278 -28.24 15.07 19.32
C GLU A 278 -27.54 15.10 17.95
N ASP A 279 -28.04 15.89 16.98
CA ASP A 279 -27.48 15.94 15.60
C ASP A 279 -26.05 16.54 15.50
N ASN A 280 -25.54 17.11 16.59
CA ASN A 280 -24.23 17.77 16.63
C ASN A 280 -23.15 16.97 17.40
N ILE A 281 -23.45 15.72 17.78
CA ILE A 281 -22.54 14.88 18.58
C ILE A 281 -21.90 13.81 17.69
N ILE A 282 -20.57 13.76 17.70
CA ILE A 282 -19.77 12.74 17.04
C ILE A 282 -19.21 11.80 18.08
N ASN A 283 -19.69 10.56 18.07
CA ASN A 283 -19.19 9.51 18.94
C ASN A 283 -17.81 9.01 18.46
N ALA A 284 -16.85 8.98 19.39
CA ALA A 284 -15.51 8.47 19.21
C ALA A 284 -15.26 7.33 20.21
N GLY A 285 -14.75 6.20 19.73
CA GLY A 285 -14.59 4.96 20.51
C GLY A 285 -15.49 3.84 20.00
N ASP A 286 -15.59 2.75 20.77
CA ASP A 286 -16.46 1.61 20.49
C ASP A 286 -17.89 1.89 21.02
N PRO A 287 -18.88 2.18 20.14
CA PRO A 287 -20.25 2.47 20.56
C PRO A 287 -20.96 1.23 21.15
N SER A 288 -20.50 0.03 20.79
CA SER A 288 -21.09 -1.24 21.21
C SER A 288 -20.77 -1.54 22.67
N ALA A 289 -19.53 -1.24 23.10
CA ALA A 289 -19.12 -1.33 24.50
C ALA A 289 -19.91 -0.37 25.40
N ALA A 290 -20.19 0.85 24.93
CA ALA A 290 -20.99 1.84 25.65
C ALA A 290 -22.47 1.42 25.79
N ALA A 291 -23.07 0.91 24.72
CA ALA A 291 -24.46 0.41 24.74
C ALA A 291 -24.64 -0.80 25.68
N ALA A 292 -23.61 -1.64 25.82
CA ALA A 292 -23.59 -2.76 26.76
C ALA A 292 -23.45 -2.32 28.23
N ALA A 293 -22.67 -1.27 28.51
CA ALA A 293 -22.52 -0.70 29.84
C ALA A 293 -23.82 -0.02 30.34
N ILE A 294 -24.51 0.71 29.45
CA ILE A 294 -25.80 1.39 29.76
C ILE A 294 -26.89 0.37 30.12
N LYS A 295 -26.97 -0.76 29.39
CA LYS A 295 -27.94 -1.84 29.68
C LYS A 295 -27.76 -2.50 31.06
N ASN A 296 -26.55 -2.44 31.63
CA ASN A 296 -26.21 -3.07 32.90
C ASN A 296 -26.16 -2.07 34.08
N SER A 297 -26.46 -0.79 33.87
CA SER A 297 -26.37 0.25 34.90
C SER A 297 -27.75 0.77 35.32
N THR A 298 -27.90 1.15 36.60
CA THR A 298 -29.11 1.81 37.13
C THR A 298 -29.10 3.33 36.98
N LEU A 299 -28.09 3.89 36.31
CA LEU A 299 -27.88 5.33 36.15
C LEU A 299 -28.49 5.82 34.83
N SER A 300 -29.00 7.05 34.80
CA SER A 300 -29.46 7.68 33.55
C SER A 300 -28.28 8.01 32.64
N HIS A 301 -28.47 8.00 31.32
CA HIS A 301 -27.44 8.38 30.34
C HIS A 301 -26.89 9.81 30.58
N LYS A 302 -27.69 10.71 31.17
CA LYS A 302 -27.23 12.06 31.56
C LYS A 302 -26.30 12.04 32.79
N ASP A 303 -26.45 11.06 33.68
CA ASP A 303 -25.65 10.90 34.90
C ASP A 303 -24.28 10.24 34.64
N MET A 304 -24.07 9.69 33.44
CA MET A 304 -22.82 9.06 33.00
C MET A 304 -21.83 10.04 32.34
N LYS A 305 -22.20 11.32 32.22
CA LYS A 305 -21.30 12.38 31.72
C LYS A 305 -20.28 12.75 32.78
N ILE A 306 -19.00 12.65 32.44
CA ILE A 306 -17.90 13.12 33.28
C ILE A 306 -17.88 14.67 33.22
N PRO A 307 -17.87 15.36 34.37
CA PRO A 307 -17.74 16.81 34.44
C PRO A 307 -16.48 17.34 33.72
N ASP A 308 -16.57 18.54 33.16
CA ASP A 308 -15.52 19.11 32.30
C ASP A 308 -14.16 19.28 32.99
N ASP A 309 -14.17 19.47 34.31
CA ASP A 309 -12.99 19.62 35.17
C ASP A 309 -12.36 18.28 35.60
N GLN A 310 -13.05 17.17 35.34
CA GLN A 310 -12.63 15.81 35.73
C GLN A 310 -12.33 14.92 34.52
N ARG A 311 -12.28 15.50 33.31
CA ARG A 311 -11.92 14.79 32.07
C ARG A 311 -10.50 14.24 32.16
N THR A 312 -10.35 12.98 31.77
CA THR A 312 -9.10 12.22 31.78
C THR A 312 -8.51 12.06 30.38
N THR A 313 -9.32 12.14 29.32
CA THR A 313 -8.82 12.00 27.95
C THR A 313 -8.05 13.24 27.48
N THR A 314 -7.13 13.06 26.52
CA THR A 314 -6.23 14.13 26.10
C THR A 314 -6.94 15.26 25.35
N PRO A 315 -6.62 16.54 25.60
CA PRO A 315 -7.25 17.71 24.95
C PRO A 315 -6.72 17.97 23.53
N TYR A 316 -6.58 16.91 22.72
CA TYR A 316 -6.13 16.95 21.33
C TYR A 316 -7.10 16.18 20.44
N MET A 317 -7.42 16.75 19.28
CA MET A 317 -8.21 16.10 18.24
C MET A 317 -7.36 15.04 17.51
N THR A 318 -7.81 13.80 17.48
CA THR A 318 -7.15 12.72 16.73
C THR A 318 -7.40 12.86 15.22
N LYS A 319 -6.58 12.20 14.40
CA LYS A 319 -6.76 12.16 12.94
C LYS A 319 -8.11 11.54 12.51
N TYR A 320 -8.63 10.58 13.29
CA TYR A 320 -9.90 9.90 13.03
C TYR A 320 -11.10 10.78 13.38
N GLU A 321 -11.06 11.43 14.56
CA GLU A 321 -12.07 12.42 14.95
C GLU A 321 -12.10 13.58 13.95
N LYS A 322 -10.93 14.08 13.55
CA LYS A 322 -10.82 15.14 12.53
C LYS A 322 -11.45 14.73 11.20
N ALA A 323 -11.19 13.52 10.72
CA ALA A 323 -11.79 13.02 9.48
C ALA A 323 -13.32 12.91 9.60
N ARG A 324 -13.82 12.44 10.75
CA ARG A 324 -15.27 12.30 11.01
C ARG A 324 -15.98 13.65 11.13
N ILE A 325 -15.37 14.61 11.83
CA ILE A 325 -15.85 16.01 11.94
C ILE A 325 -15.95 16.66 10.56
N LEU A 326 -14.90 16.55 9.75
CA LEU A 326 -14.89 17.13 8.40
C LEU A 326 -15.92 16.45 7.49
N GLY A 327 -16.05 15.12 7.56
CA GLY A 327 -17.04 14.35 6.80
C GLY A 327 -18.47 14.71 7.17
N THR A 328 -18.80 14.68 8.47
CA THR A 328 -20.14 15.06 8.97
C THR A 328 -20.47 16.51 8.62
N ARG A 329 -19.51 17.43 8.78
CA ARG A 329 -19.77 18.84 8.47
C ARG A 329 -19.91 19.11 6.97
N ALA A 330 -19.09 18.47 6.13
CA ALA A 330 -19.25 18.54 4.67
C ALA A 330 -20.61 17.99 4.22
N LEU A 331 -21.08 16.89 4.84
CA LEU A 331 -22.41 16.34 4.59
C LEU A 331 -23.51 17.33 4.98
N GLN A 332 -23.44 17.92 6.18
CA GLN A 332 -24.40 18.95 6.60
C GLN A 332 -24.46 20.12 5.61
N ILE A 333 -23.30 20.63 5.17
CA ILE A 333 -23.22 21.72 4.17
C ILE A 333 -23.85 21.29 2.83
N SER A 334 -23.61 20.05 2.40
CA SER A 334 -24.22 19.50 1.18
C SER A 334 -25.75 19.34 1.28
N MET A 335 -26.27 19.25 2.50
CA MET A 335 -27.70 19.23 2.83
C MET A 335 -28.25 20.63 3.12
N ASN A 336 -27.60 21.68 2.60
CA ASN A 336 -27.97 23.09 2.77
C ASN A 336 -27.89 23.62 4.22
N ALA A 337 -27.08 23.03 5.10
CA ALA A 337 -26.81 23.63 6.41
C ALA A 337 -26.11 24.99 6.26
N PRO A 338 -26.38 25.96 7.16
CA PRO A 338 -25.78 27.29 7.09
C PRO A 338 -24.26 27.21 7.25
N VAL A 339 -23.55 27.90 6.36
CA VAL A 339 -22.09 28.07 6.41
C VAL A 339 -21.74 29.20 7.39
N LEU A 340 -20.75 28.96 8.24
CA LEU A 340 -20.38 29.82 9.37
C LEU A 340 -19.14 30.70 9.09
N VAL A 341 -18.58 30.61 7.88
CA VAL A 341 -17.41 31.37 7.39
C VAL A 341 -17.76 32.12 6.11
N ASP A 342 -17.06 33.22 5.84
CA ASP A 342 -17.25 33.96 4.59
C ASP A 342 -16.68 33.16 3.41
N LEU A 343 -17.49 33.01 2.37
CA LEU A 343 -17.12 32.30 1.14
C LEU A 343 -16.40 33.26 0.19
N GLU A 344 -15.13 32.99 -0.10
CA GLU A 344 -14.27 33.71 -1.04
C GLU A 344 -14.24 32.99 -2.40
N GLY A 345 -15.37 32.39 -2.80
CA GLY A 345 -15.53 31.64 -4.05
C GLY A 345 -15.39 30.13 -3.94
N GLU A 346 -15.30 29.56 -2.74
CA GLU A 346 -15.31 28.12 -2.53
C GLU A 346 -16.72 27.52 -2.75
N ALA A 347 -16.84 26.52 -3.62
CA ALA A 347 -18.10 25.81 -3.91
C ALA A 347 -18.15 24.37 -3.37
N ASP A 348 -17.01 23.81 -2.97
CA ASP A 348 -16.92 22.44 -2.45
C ASP A 348 -17.25 22.38 -0.95
N PRO A 349 -18.29 21.62 -0.52
CA PRO A 349 -18.66 21.46 0.88
C PRO A 349 -17.51 21.02 1.79
N LEU A 350 -16.57 20.21 1.30
CA LEU A 350 -15.43 19.76 2.10
C LEU A 350 -14.42 20.89 2.35
N GLN A 351 -14.13 21.72 1.33
CA GLN A 351 -13.26 22.89 1.50
C GLN A 351 -13.86 23.89 2.50
N ILE A 352 -15.18 24.09 2.44
CA ILE A 352 -15.91 24.95 3.36
C ILE A 352 -15.81 24.39 4.80
N ALA A 353 -16.03 23.09 4.99
CA ALA A 353 -15.86 22.43 6.30
C ALA A 353 -14.42 22.54 6.84
N ILE A 354 -13.41 22.42 5.98
CA ILE A 354 -12.00 22.59 6.38
C ILE A 354 -11.73 24.04 6.83
N LYS A 355 -12.32 25.03 6.14
CA LYS A 355 -12.22 26.45 6.49
C LYS A 355 -12.92 26.75 7.82
N GLU A 356 -14.12 26.22 8.04
CA GLU A 356 -14.84 26.31 9.32
C GLU A 356 -14.05 25.68 10.48
N LEU A 357 -13.38 24.54 10.26
CA LEU A 357 -12.54 23.91 11.28
C LEU A 357 -11.33 24.78 11.62
N ARG A 358 -10.70 25.40 10.62
CA ARG A 358 -9.55 26.29 10.80
C ARG A 358 -9.92 27.56 11.57
N GLU A 359 -11.09 28.12 11.31
CA GLU A 359 -11.62 29.29 12.01
C GLU A 359 -12.28 28.96 13.36
N LYS A 360 -12.27 27.68 13.77
CA LYS A 360 -12.88 27.18 15.02
C LYS A 360 -14.39 27.44 15.11
N LYS A 361 -15.08 27.45 13.98
CA LYS A 361 -16.51 27.73 13.90
C LYS A 361 -17.38 26.48 13.72
N ILE A 362 -16.80 25.27 13.69
CA ILE A 362 -17.58 24.04 13.57
C ILE A 362 -18.39 23.79 14.86
N PRO A 363 -19.73 23.67 14.78
CA PRO A 363 -20.60 23.49 15.94
C PRO A 363 -20.81 22.00 16.26
N LEU A 364 -19.74 21.21 16.27
CA LEU A 364 -19.78 19.77 16.56
C LEU A 364 -19.02 19.45 17.85
N ILE A 365 -19.56 18.50 18.60
CA ILE A 365 -19.01 18.01 19.87
C ILE A 365 -18.52 16.58 19.65
N VAL A 366 -17.33 16.26 20.13
CA VAL A 366 -16.78 14.89 20.13
C VAL A 366 -17.09 14.25 21.48
N ARG A 367 -17.87 13.17 21.48
CA ARG A 367 -18.15 12.36 22.66
C ARG A 367 -17.23 11.16 22.71
N ARG A 368 -16.41 11.04 23.76
CA ARG A 368 -15.50 9.92 23.99
C ARG A 368 -16.04 9.01 25.07
N TYR A 369 -16.21 7.74 24.75
CA TYR A 369 -16.66 6.73 25.70
C TYR A 369 -15.49 6.01 26.38
N MET A 370 -15.62 5.80 27.67
CA MET A 370 -14.70 5.03 28.51
C MET A 370 -15.16 3.57 28.61
N PRO A 371 -14.28 2.61 28.93
CA PRO A 371 -14.63 1.19 29.03
C PRO A 371 -15.70 0.86 30.09
N ASP A 372 -15.88 1.75 31.07
CA ASP A 372 -16.89 1.65 32.14
C ASP A 372 -18.25 2.26 31.75
N GLY A 373 -18.38 2.78 30.52
CA GLY A 373 -19.60 3.38 29.98
C GLY A 373 -19.74 4.88 30.21
N TYR A 374 -18.89 5.50 31.03
CA TYR A 374 -18.88 6.96 31.21
C TYR A 374 -18.38 7.66 29.94
N TYR A 375 -18.77 8.92 29.74
CA TYR A 375 -18.33 9.68 28.56
C TYR A 375 -17.90 11.11 28.86
N GLU A 376 -16.99 11.61 28.01
CA GLU A 376 -16.50 12.98 28.02
C GLU A 376 -16.93 13.68 26.71
N ASP A 377 -17.52 14.87 26.83
CA ASP A 377 -17.88 15.70 25.67
C ASP A 377 -16.80 16.77 25.46
N TRP A 378 -16.24 16.87 24.25
CA TRP A 378 -15.22 17.85 23.89
C TRP A 378 -15.69 18.72 22.74
N THR A 379 -15.57 20.05 22.87
CA THR A 379 -15.86 20.93 21.73
C THR A 379 -14.70 20.93 20.73
N CYS A 380 -15.00 21.13 19.44
CA CYS A 380 -13.94 21.27 18.43
C CYS A 380 -12.96 22.40 18.77
N GLU A 381 -13.43 23.48 19.40
CA GLU A 381 -12.59 24.60 19.82
C GLU A 381 -11.58 24.21 20.91
N GLU A 382 -12.02 23.52 21.96
CA GLU A 382 -11.15 23.05 23.06
C GLU A 382 -10.04 22.13 22.53
N LEU A 383 -10.37 21.24 21.60
CA LEU A 383 -9.43 20.31 20.98
C LEU A 383 -8.43 21.00 20.01
N LEU A 384 -8.67 22.27 19.67
CA LEU A 384 -7.82 23.09 18.78
C LEU A 384 -7.02 24.18 19.52
N GLN A 385 -7.43 24.57 20.74
CA GLN A 385 -6.79 25.64 21.52
C GLN A 385 -5.44 25.25 22.15
N SER A 386 -5.12 23.96 22.28
CA SER A 386 -3.85 23.47 22.87
C SER A 386 -2.60 23.67 21.99
N SER A 387 -2.72 24.37 20.85
CA SER A 387 -1.60 24.63 19.93
C SER A 387 -0.94 26.01 20.05
N ARG A 388 -1.46 26.97 20.84
CA ARG A 388 -1.00 28.39 20.72
C ARG A 388 -0.89 29.29 21.97
N ALA A 389 -1.02 28.82 23.21
CA ALA A 389 -0.80 29.71 24.36
C ALA A 389 -0.19 29.01 25.57
N THR A 390 1.07 29.30 25.89
CA THR A 390 1.60 29.69 27.23
C THR A 390 3.13 29.71 27.21
N GLU A 391 3.70 30.79 26.67
CA GLU A 391 5.14 31.00 26.49
C GLU A 391 5.81 31.77 27.66
N SER A 392 5.17 31.97 28.83
CA SER A 392 5.68 32.96 29.78
C SER A 392 5.77 32.60 31.28
N GLN A 393 5.36 31.41 31.74
CA GLN A 393 5.49 31.08 33.18
C GLN A 393 6.15 29.74 33.51
N SER A 394 6.57 28.97 32.51
CA SER A 394 7.08 27.61 32.72
C SER A 394 8.58 27.53 33.01
N THR A 395 9.34 28.63 32.92
CA THR A 395 10.81 28.60 32.94
C THR A 395 11.43 28.02 34.23
N ALA A 396 10.74 28.12 35.37
CA ALA A 396 11.25 27.60 36.65
C ALA A 396 10.93 26.12 36.90
N ILE A 397 9.80 25.60 36.40
CA ILE A 397 9.37 24.21 36.60
C ILE A 397 9.89 23.30 35.48
N VAL A 398 9.94 23.83 34.25
CA VAL A 398 10.47 23.14 33.07
C VAL A 398 11.97 22.86 33.19
N THR A 399 12.75 23.71 33.89
CA THR A 399 14.17 23.43 34.17
C THR A 399 14.37 22.20 35.08
N ARG A 400 13.39 21.85 35.93
CA ARG A 400 13.45 20.64 36.77
C ARG A 400 12.89 19.39 36.09
N LEU A 401 11.93 19.53 35.17
CA LEU A 401 11.31 18.41 34.44
C LEU A 401 12.05 18.04 33.13
N LEU A 402 12.72 18.99 32.47
CA LEU A 402 13.54 18.75 31.26
C LEU A 402 14.82 17.94 31.52
N SER A 403 15.15 17.64 32.78
CA SER A 403 16.26 16.73 33.07
C SER A 403 15.90 15.27 32.84
N ALA A 404 14.62 14.92 32.56
CA ALA A 404 14.16 13.53 32.62
C ALA A 404 13.42 12.98 31.39
N THR A 405 13.21 13.73 30.31
CA THR A 405 12.64 13.18 29.06
C THR A 405 13.44 13.66 27.85
N ALA A 406 14.26 12.75 27.31
CA ALA A 406 15.03 12.99 26.10
C ALA A 406 14.10 13.24 24.91
N ILE A 407 14.35 14.33 24.16
CA ILE A 407 13.75 14.53 22.83
C ILE A 407 14.29 13.42 21.92
N MET A 408 13.47 12.41 21.64
CA MET A 408 13.82 11.29 20.74
C MET A 408 14.09 11.82 19.33
N ALA A 409 15.16 11.35 18.70
CA ALA A 409 15.51 11.65 17.32
C ALA A 409 14.60 10.97 16.29
N PHE A 410 14.06 9.78 16.59
CA PHE A 410 13.23 9.02 15.66
C PHE A 410 11.74 9.14 15.95
N THR A 411 10.95 9.21 14.87
CA THR A 411 9.50 9.00 14.91
C THR A 411 9.17 7.56 14.55
N THR A 412 8.62 6.81 15.51
CA THR A 412 8.11 5.46 15.29
C THR A 412 6.79 5.50 14.52
N LYS A 413 6.79 4.92 13.31
CA LYS A 413 5.61 4.80 12.45
C LYS A 413 4.79 3.55 12.77
N ALA A 414 5.46 2.46 13.13
CA ALA A 414 4.82 1.21 13.52
C ALA A 414 5.75 0.40 14.45
N THR A 415 5.13 -0.40 15.31
CA THR A 415 5.80 -1.41 16.15
C THR A 415 5.12 -2.74 15.91
N ILE A 416 5.89 -3.76 15.54
CA ILE A 416 5.38 -5.09 15.16
C ILE A 416 6.10 -6.13 16.03
N ALA A 417 5.35 -7.02 16.68
CA ALA A 417 5.94 -8.15 17.39
C ALA A 417 6.49 -9.17 16.38
N SER A 418 7.73 -9.63 16.56
CA SER A 418 8.36 -10.59 15.65
C SER A 418 9.37 -11.46 16.39
N PHE A 419 9.18 -12.79 16.38
CA PHE A 419 10.03 -13.77 17.06
C PHE A 419 10.29 -13.43 18.55
N GLY A 420 9.25 -12.95 19.25
CA GLY A 420 9.31 -12.50 20.65
C GLY A 420 10.00 -11.15 20.88
N GLY A 421 10.57 -10.55 19.83
CA GLY A 421 11.15 -9.21 19.83
C GLY A 421 10.21 -8.16 19.25
N GLN A 422 10.76 -6.95 19.05
CA GLN A 422 10.04 -5.81 18.48
C GLN A 422 10.72 -5.33 17.20
N LEU A 423 9.95 -5.23 16.12
CA LEU A 423 10.35 -4.58 14.89
C LEU A 423 9.76 -3.16 14.88
N LEU A 424 10.62 -2.14 14.88
CA LEU A 424 10.22 -0.74 14.81
C LEU A 424 10.41 -0.24 13.38
N LYS A 425 9.36 0.28 12.76
CA LYS A 425 9.46 1.09 11.54
C LYS A 425 9.66 2.55 11.95
N LEU A 426 10.83 3.10 11.70
CA LEU A 426 11.26 4.42 12.16
C LEU A 426 11.48 5.38 11.00
N SER A 427 11.35 6.67 11.29
CA SER A 427 11.64 7.76 10.36
C SER A 427 12.29 8.93 11.10
N HIS A 428 13.10 9.71 10.41
CA HIS A 428 13.70 10.93 10.94
C HIS A 428 14.11 11.86 9.79
N ALA A 429 14.20 13.15 10.06
CA ALA A 429 14.78 14.10 9.12
C ALA A 429 16.31 14.01 9.19
N SER A 430 16.94 13.58 8.10
CA SER A 430 18.40 13.52 8.00
C SER A 430 18.96 14.86 7.57
N SER A 431 19.90 15.37 8.35
CA SER A 431 20.69 16.56 8.04
C SER A 431 21.72 16.29 6.94
N THR A 432 22.21 15.04 6.83
CA THR A 432 23.19 14.64 5.81
C THR A 432 22.58 14.54 4.43
N THR A 433 21.42 13.89 4.31
CA THR A 433 20.73 13.71 3.02
C THR A 433 19.75 14.83 2.71
N LYS A 434 19.41 15.67 3.70
CA LYS A 434 18.40 16.73 3.63
C LYS A 434 17.01 16.20 3.21
N THR A 435 16.70 14.97 3.60
CA THR A 435 15.42 14.29 3.35
C THR A 435 14.94 13.60 4.61
N ASP A 436 13.65 13.27 4.66
CA ASP A 436 13.17 12.26 5.59
C ASP A 436 13.71 10.89 5.18
N MET A 437 14.32 10.19 6.11
CA MET A 437 14.94 8.88 5.91
C MET A 437 14.23 7.85 6.78
N ALA A 438 13.86 6.74 6.14
CA ALA A 438 13.23 5.60 6.79
C ALA A 438 14.25 4.52 7.14
N LEU A 439 13.99 3.78 8.21
CA LEU A 439 14.74 2.59 8.59
C LEU A 439 13.84 1.65 9.40
N ASN A 440 14.17 0.38 9.38
CA ASN A 440 13.59 -0.60 10.29
C ASN A 440 14.64 -1.04 11.31
N LEU A 441 14.24 -1.15 12.57
CA LEU A 441 15.08 -1.60 13.67
C LEU A 441 14.42 -2.78 14.37
N TYR A 442 15.02 -3.97 14.25
CA TYR A 442 14.62 -5.14 15.00
C TYR A 442 15.38 -5.23 16.32
N LEU A 443 14.64 -5.48 17.40
CA LEU A 443 15.13 -5.57 18.76
C LEU A 443 14.77 -6.95 19.31
N PRO A 444 15.75 -7.79 19.63
CA PRO A 444 15.50 -9.12 20.14
C PRO A 444 14.90 -9.05 21.55
N PRO A 445 14.24 -10.11 22.04
CA PRO A 445 13.67 -10.15 23.39
C PRO A 445 14.70 -9.81 24.49
N SER A 446 15.97 -10.20 24.30
CA SER A 446 17.07 -9.95 25.23
C SER A 446 17.40 -8.46 25.42
N SER A 447 17.07 -7.61 24.45
CA SER A 447 17.32 -6.15 24.52
C SER A 447 16.52 -5.43 25.61
N SER A 448 15.47 -6.07 26.14
CA SER A 448 14.71 -5.58 27.29
C SER A 448 15.46 -5.69 28.63
N LYS A 449 16.49 -6.54 28.70
CA LYS A 449 17.26 -6.81 29.93
C LYS A 449 18.60 -6.09 29.96
N SER A 450 19.27 -5.99 28.81
CA SER A 450 20.59 -5.38 28.69
C SER A 450 20.89 -5.00 27.24
N PRO A 451 21.77 -4.01 27.00
CA PRO A 451 22.21 -3.66 25.65
C PRO A 451 22.75 -4.84 24.84
N VAL A 452 22.18 -5.05 23.66
CA VAL A 452 22.57 -6.13 22.72
C VAL A 452 23.47 -5.59 21.61
N PRO A 453 24.35 -6.41 21.02
CA PRO A 453 25.14 -5.97 19.87
C PRO A 453 24.26 -5.73 18.64
N LEU A 454 24.79 -4.99 17.66
CA LEU A 454 24.09 -4.56 16.46
C LEU A 454 24.65 -5.21 15.20
N LEU A 455 23.75 -5.69 14.33
CA LEU A 455 24.05 -6.06 12.95
C LEU A 455 23.36 -5.08 12.00
N ILE A 456 24.13 -4.36 11.20
CA ILE A 456 23.59 -3.48 10.15
C ILE A 456 23.43 -4.31 8.89
N TYR A 457 22.24 -4.31 8.28
CA TYR A 457 21.97 -4.94 6.99
C TYR A 457 21.74 -3.86 5.92
N LEU A 458 22.58 -3.86 4.88
CA LEU A 458 22.43 -2.96 3.73
C LEU A 458 21.75 -3.70 2.56
N SER A 459 20.67 -3.11 2.03
CA SER A 459 19.87 -3.69 0.95
C SER A 459 20.43 -3.39 -0.45
N GLY A 460 19.95 -4.13 -1.45
CA GLY A 460 20.37 -3.97 -2.85
C GLY A 460 19.66 -2.83 -3.59
N LEU A 461 19.90 -2.76 -4.90
CA LEU A 461 19.18 -1.88 -5.82
C LEU A 461 17.66 -2.06 -5.65
N THR A 462 16.90 -0.98 -5.91
CA THR A 462 15.43 -0.93 -5.88
C THR A 462 14.77 -1.20 -4.52
N CYS A 463 15.54 -1.49 -3.48
CA CYS A 463 14.99 -1.87 -2.17
C CYS A 463 14.69 -0.65 -1.29
N THR A 464 13.80 -0.85 -0.33
CA THR A 464 13.56 0.02 0.83
C THR A 464 13.93 -0.77 2.11
N PRO A 465 13.78 -0.20 3.33
CA PRO A 465 13.93 -0.96 4.58
C PRO A 465 13.06 -2.22 4.66
N ASP A 466 11.93 -2.23 3.95
CA ASP A 466 10.92 -3.29 4.07
C ASP A 466 11.31 -4.58 3.35
N ASN A 467 12.04 -4.52 2.24
CA ASN A 467 12.38 -5.71 1.45
C ASN A 467 13.07 -6.80 2.28
N ALA A 468 14.18 -6.43 2.93
CA ALA A 468 14.89 -7.35 3.80
C ALA A 468 14.08 -7.66 5.06
N THR A 469 13.41 -6.67 5.64
CA THR A 469 12.57 -6.90 6.82
C THR A 469 11.51 -7.98 6.59
N GLU A 470 10.89 -8.01 5.42
CA GLU A 470 9.76 -8.90 5.15
C GLU A 470 10.18 -10.24 4.50
N LYS A 471 11.32 -10.27 3.79
CA LYS A 471 11.69 -11.41 2.94
C LYS A 471 12.97 -12.12 3.39
N SER A 472 13.76 -11.50 4.26
CA SER A 472 15.06 -12.06 4.69
C SER A 472 14.92 -13.12 5.77
N PHE A 473 13.86 -13.05 6.60
CA PHE A 473 13.70 -13.82 7.83
C PHE A 473 14.88 -13.70 8.83
N ILE A 474 15.70 -12.65 8.70
CA ILE A 474 16.91 -12.43 9.52
C ILE A 474 16.60 -12.28 11.02
N GLN A 475 15.38 -11.81 11.34
CA GLN A 475 14.92 -11.62 12.71
C GLN A 475 14.89 -12.92 13.50
N SER A 476 14.60 -14.05 12.85
CA SER A 476 14.50 -15.36 13.52
C SER A 476 15.81 -15.74 14.23
N THR A 477 16.93 -15.66 13.51
CA THR A 477 18.25 -16.00 14.06
C THR A 477 18.79 -14.88 14.92
N ALA A 478 18.51 -13.62 14.57
CA ALA A 478 18.88 -12.48 15.39
C ALA A 478 18.23 -12.54 16.79
N ALA A 479 16.96 -12.97 16.88
CA ALA A 479 16.28 -13.19 18.17
C ALA A 479 16.98 -14.25 19.00
N ALA A 480 17.29 -15.40 18.38
CA ALA A 480 17.96 -16.52 19.04
C ALA A 480 19.38 -16.17 19.53
N ARG A 481 20.11 -15.33 18.79
CA ARG A 481 21.45 -14.85 19.15
C ARG A 481 21.45 -13.60 20.01
N GLY A 482 20.30 -12.99 20.25
CA GLY A 482 20.20 -11.73 20.97
C GLY A 482 20.95 -10.59 20.30
N ILE A 483 20.76 -10.42 18.99
CA ILE A 483 21.38 -9.38 18.15
C ILE A 483 20.28 -8.43 17.65
N ALA A 484 20.47 -7.11 17.79
CA ALA A 484 19.62 -6.12 17.13
C ALA A 484 19.98 -6.03 15.64
N VAL A 485 18.98 -5.79 14.77
CA VAL A 485 19.20 -5.66 13.33
C VAL A 485 18.70 -4.31 12.84
N LEU A 486 19.60 -3.53 12.24
CA LEU A 486 19.28 -2.24 11.62
C LEU A 486 19.22 -2.38 10.11
N LEU A 487 18.11 -1.94 9.51
CA LEU A 487 17.87 -1.99 8.07
C LEU A 487 17.53 -0.57 7.56
N PRO A 488 18.53 0.25 7.20
CA PRO A 488 18.31 1.59 6.67
C PRO A 488 17.84 1.57 5.21
N ASP A 489 17.27 2.68 4.75
CA ASP A 489 16.94 2.85 3.33
C ASP A 489 18.22 2.89 2.47
N THR A 490 18.05 2.65 1.17
CA THR A 490 19.13 2.49 0.19
C THR A 490 19.52 3.81 -0.48
N SER A 491 18.71 4.86 -0.38
CA SER A 491 18.99 6.20 -0.86
C SER A 491 18.12 7.25 -0.14
N PRO A 492 18.43 8.55 -0.29
CA PRO A 492 17.45 9.61 -0.06
C PRO A 492 16.20 9.40 -0.94
N ARG A 493 15.04 9.85 -0.46
CA ARG A 493 13.73 9.68 -1.13
C ARG A 493 13.05 11.01 -1.40
N GLY A 494 12.21 11.06 -2.43
CA GLY A 494 11.33 12.20 -2.69
C GLY A 494 12.06 13.46 -3.15
N LEU A 495 13.26 13.28 -3.74
CA LEU A 495 14.00 14.36 -4.38
C LEU A 495 13.54 14.48 -5.83
N ASP A 496 13.08 15.65 -6.24
CA ASP A 496 12.64 15.96 -7.61
C ASP A 496 13.85 16.18 -8.54
N ILE A 497 14.73 15.18 -8.59
CA ILE A 497 15.92 15.19 -9.44
C ILE A 497 15.55 14.55 -10.79
N ALA A 498 15.63 15.33 -11.86
CA ALA A 498 15.40 14.85 -13.21
C ALA A 498 16.29 13.63 -13.53
N GLY A 499 15.68 12.55 -14.00
CA GLY A 499 16.37 11.32 -14.35
C GLY A 499 16.69 10.38 -13.19
N ALA A 500 16.47 10.77 -11.93
CA ALA A 500 16.76 9.92 -10.77
C ALA A 500 15.83 8.68 -10.64
N ASN A 501 14.73 8.64 -11.40
CA ASN A 501 13.78 7.52 -11.41
C ASN A 501 13.68 6.85 -12.79
N ASP A 502 14.53 7.22 -13.75
CA ASP A 502 14.44 6.72 -15.14
C ASP A 502 15.02 5.31 -15.29
N ALA A 503 15.94 4.92 -14.40
CA ALA A 503 16.61 3.63 -14.44
C ALA A 503 16.72 3.02 -13.03
N TYR A 504 16.54 1.70 -12.93
CA TYR A 504 16.55 0.99 -11.65
C TYR A 504 17.94 0.91 -10.99
N ASP A 505 19.00 1.13 -11.77
CA ASP A 505 20.42 0.97 -11.40
C ASP A 505 21.12 2.31 -11.16
N PHE A 506 20.38 3.43 -11.11
CA PHE A 506 20.92 4.76 -10.84
C PHE A 506 19.84 5.69 -10.26
N GLY A 507 20.21 6.50 -9.26
CA GLY A 507 19.30 7.44 -8.62
C GLY A 507 18.59 6.83 -7.41
N GLU A 508 17.27 7.00 -7.33
CA GLU A 508 16.51 6.55 -6.16
C GLU A 508 16.58 5.02 -6.01
N ALA A 509 16.76 4.55 -4.78
CA ALA A 509 17.09 3.18 -4.42
C ALA A 509 18.40 2.62 -5.01
N ALA A 510 19.31 3.48 -5.48
CA ALA A 510 20.55 3.08 -6.15
C ALA A 510 21.75 3.97 -5.78
N SER A 511 21.91 4.31 -4.50
CA SER A 511 22.97 5.24 -4.05
C SER A 511 24.40 4.71 -4.12
N PHE A 512 24.58 3.39 -4.24
CA PHE A 512 25.86 2.69 -4.10
C PHE A 512 26.58 2.93 -2.76
N TYR A 513 25.89 3.45 -1.74
CA TYR A 513 26.46 3.68 -0.40
C TYR A 513 27.71 4.57 -0.41
N ILE A 514 27.75 5.54 -1.32
CA ILE A 514 28.84 6.52 -1.44
C ILE A 514 28.35 7.92 -1.09
N ASP A 515 29.31 8.83 -0.90
CA ASP A 515 29.06 10.27 -0.94
C ASP A 515 29.30 10.78 -2.36
N ALA A 516 28.22 11.12 -3.06
CA ALA A 516 28.27 11.68 -4.39
C ALA A 516 29.01 13.04 -4.41
N GLN A 517 29.73 13.30 -5.49
CA GLN A 517 30.51 14.52 -5.72
C GLN A 517 29.97 15.35 -6.89
N LYS A 518 29.19 14.75 -7.78
CA LYS A 518 28.61 15.41 -8.95
C LYS A 518 27.19 15.90 -8.67
N ALA A 519 26.92 17.13 -9.11
CA ALA A 519 25.56 17.64 -9.19
C ALA A 519 24.74 16.82 -10.21
N PRO A 520 23.42 16.64 -10.01
CA PRO A 520 22.62 17.18 -8.89
C PRO A 520 22.68 16.36 -7.59
N TYR A 521 23.38 15.22 -7.57
CA TYR A 521 23.33 14.26 -6.46
C TYR A 521 24.18 14.64 -5.24
N ALA A 522 25.25 15.42 -5.43
CA ALA A 522 26.23 15.78 -4.40
C ALA A 522 25.63 16.40 -3.12
N ASP A 523 24.47 17.05 -3.23
CA ASP A 523 23.82 17.73 -2.12
C ASP A 523 23.09 16.79 -1.15
N ASN A 524 22.67 15.62 -1.62
CA ASN A 524 21.76 14.73 -0.88
C ASN A 524 22.25 13.28 -0.80
N TYR A 525 22.94 12.78 -1.83
CA TYR A 525 23.40 11.39 -1.90
C TYR A 525 24.70 11.22 -1.13
N LYS A 526 24.59 11.34 0.20
CA LYS A 526 25.70 11.26 1.16
C LYS A 526 25.54 10.04 2.06
N MET A 527 25.36 8.88 1.43
CA MET A 527 24.96 7.65 2.13
C MET A 527 26.09 7.05 2.96
N GLU A 528 27.35 7.26 2.59
CA GLU A 528 28.48 6.86 3.43
C GLU A 528 28.51 7.70 4.72
N THR A 529 28.48 9.03 4.60
CA THR A 529 28.47 9.92 5.77
C THR A 529 27.25 9.66 6.65
N TYR A 530 26.08 9.44 6.05
CA TYR A 530 24.85 9.12 6.77
C TYR A 530 25.00 7.85 7.61
N LEU A 531 25.48 6.74 7.01
CA LEU A 531 25.58 5.45 7.69
C LEU A 531 26.71 5.38 8.72
N VAL A 532 27.80 6.11 8.52
CA VAL A 532 28.99 6.03 9.39
C VAL A 532 28.95 7.06 10.52
N ARG A 533 28.23 8.17 10.36
CA ARG A 533 28.25 9.28 11.33
C ARG A 533 26.87 9.62 11.87
N GLU A 534 25.94 10.03 11.00
CA GLU A 534 24.65 10.57 11.46
C GLU A 534 23.77 9.48 12.08
N LEU A 535 23.49 8.41 11.33
CA LEU A 535 22.57 7.37 11.77
C LEU A 535 23.03 6.69 13.07
N PRO A 536 24.30 6.28 13.23
CA PRO A 536 24.76 5.70 14.49
C PRO A 536 24.63 6.67 15.67
N ALA A 537 24.96 7.96 15.49
CA ALA A 537 24.87 8.94 16.57
C ALA A 537 23.42 9.18 17.03
N LEU A 538 22.47 9.20 16.08
CA LEU A 538 21.05 9.33 16.41
C LEU A 538 20.50 8.07 17.08
N LEU A 539 20.91 6.88 16.61
CA LEU A 539 20.51 5.61 17.22
C LEU A 539 21.07 5.45 18.64
N GLU A 540 22.31 5.87 18.87
CA GLU A 540 22.92 5.84 20.20
C GLU A 540 22.16 6.75 21.16
N LYS A 541 21.73 7.93 20.72
CA LYS A 541 20.92 8.84 21.54
C LYS A 541 19.60 8.22 22.01
N ASP A 542 18.91 7.50 21.13
CA ASP A 542 17.55 7.00 21.39
C ASP A 542 17.51 5.56 21.92
N PHE A 543 18.56 4.76 21.71
CA PHE A 543 18.55 3.32 21.98
C PHE A 543 19.81 2.80 22.71
N ALA A 544 20.67 3.65 23.28
CA ALA A 544 21.86 3.20 24.03
C ALA A 544 21.54 2.34 25.27
N ASP A 545 20.34 2.42 25.81
CA ASP A 545 19.86 1.56 26.90
C ASP A 545 19.56 0.13 26.43
N ARG A 546 19.37 -0.08 25.12
CA ARG A 546 19.01 -1.37 24.53
C ARG A 546 20.01 -1.91 23.51
N ILE A 547 20.90 -1.08 22.96
CA ILE A 547 21.87 -1.47 21.92
C ILE A 547 23.27 -1.02 22.33
N ASP A 548 24.24 -1.92 22.16
CA ASP A 548 25.66 -1.65 22.37
C ASP A 548 26.35 -1.25 21.06
N PHE A 549 26.48 0.05 20.86
CA PHE A 549 27.11 0.64 19.66
C PHE A 549 28.64 0.45 19.58
N LYS A 550 29.27 -0.22 20.56
CA LYS A 550 30.69 -0.65 20.47
C LYS A 550 30.84 -2.03 19.86
N ARG A 551 29.76 -2.81 19.81
CA ARG A 551 29.71 -4.16 19.24
C ARG A 551 28.78 -4.14 18.02
N VAL A 552 29.35 -3.69 16.90
CA VAL A 552 28.63 -3.57 15.62
C VAL A 552 29.31 -4.42 14.56
N SER A 553 28.52 -5.16 13.78
CA SER A 553 28.96 -5.81 12.54
C SER A 553 28.06 -5.35 11.39
N ILE A 554 28.51 -5.56 10.15
CA ILE A 554 27.80 -5.11 8.96
C ILE A 554 27.64 -6.25 7.96
N THR A 555 26.49 -6.31 7.32
CA THR A 555 26.18 -7.24 6.24
C THR A 555 25.38 -6.55 5.15
N GLY A 556 25.23 -7.19 3.99
CA GLY A 556 24.36 -6.67 2.95
C GLY A 556 24.23 -7.55 1.73
N HIS A 557 23.33 -7.17 0.83
CA HIS A 557 23.03 -7.90 -0.41
C HIS A 557 23.28 -7.04 -1.65
N SER A 558 23.97 -7.58 -2.66
CA SER A 558 24.17 -6.90 -3.96
C SER A 558 24.89 -5.55 -3.82
N MET A 559 24.25 -4.43 -4.21
CA MET A 559 24.71 -3.07 -3.90
C MET A 559 24.96 -2.86 -2.40
N GLY A 560 24.14 -3.45 -1.54
CA GLY A 560 24.34 -3.44 -0.09
C GLY A 560 25.51 -4.30 0.37
N GLY A 561 25.79 -5.41 -0.32
CA GLY A 561 26.99 -6.20 -0.09
C GLY A 561 28.26 -5.42 -0.45
N HIS A 562 28.20 -4.65 -1.54
CA HIS A 562 29.21 -3.66 -1.88
C HIS A 562 29.40 -2.63 -0.76
N GLY A 563 28.32 -1.98 -0.32
CA GLY A 563 28.37 -1.00 0.77
C GLY A 563 28.94 -1.60 2.07
N ALA A 564 28.54 -2.82 2.42
CA ALA A 564 29.04 -3.49 3.62
C ALA A 564 30.55 -3.72 3.56
N LEU A 565 31.07 -4.24 2.43
CA LEU A 565 32.50 -4.47 2.23
C LEU A 565 33.30 -3.16 2.20
N THR A 566 32.84 -2.14 1.48
CA THR A 566 33.56 -0.87 1.36
C THR A 566 33.58 -0.12 2.68
N LEU A 567 32.46 -0.01 3.39
CA LEU A 567 32.41 0.63 4.71
C LEU A 567 33.27 -0.10 5.74
N TYR A 568 33.28 -1.44 5.73
CA TYR A 568 34.16 -2.25 6.57
C TYR A 568 35.65 -1.92 6.34
N LEU A 569 36.05 -1.88 5.06
CA LEU A 569 37.45 -1.67 4.68
C LEU A 569 37.91 -0.21 4.88
N LYS A 570 37.03 0.78 4.69
CA LYS A 570 37.35 2.20 4.84
C LYS A 570 37.42 2.67 6.28
N HIS A 571 36.69 2.02 7.18
CA HIS A 571 36.54 2.43 8.58
C HIS A 571 37.04 1.33 9.53
N PRO A 572 38.35 1.00 9.51
CA PRO A 572 38.91 -0.08 10.32
C PRO A 572 38.66 0.17 11.82
N GLY A 573 38.12 -0.84 12.50
CA GLY A 573 37.78 -0.80 13.92
C GLY A 573 36.33 -0.40 14.23
N LEU A 574 35.60 0.17 13.27
CA LEU A 574 34.19 0.53 13.44
C LEU A 574 33.29 -0.72 13.50
N TYR A 575 33.61 -1.74 12.70
CA TYR A 575 32.84 -2.98 12.61
C TYR A 575 33.71 -4.19 13.02
N LYS A 576 33.13 -5.17 13.75
CA LYS A 576 33.84 -6.37 14.23
C LYS A 576 34.00 -7.44 13.15
N SER A 577 33.01 -7.57 12.29
CA SER A 577 33.02 -8.45 11.13
C SER A 577 32.18 -7.89 9.99
N VAL A 578 32.40 -8.43 8.81
CA VAL A 578 31.58 -8.15 7.62
C VAL A 578 31.07 -9.45 7.01
N SER A 579 29.90 -9.41 6.40
CA SER A 579 29.50 -10.47 5.47
C SER A 579 28.70 -9.90 4.29
N ALA A 580 28.56 -10.65 3.20
CA ALA A 580 27.82 -10.18 2.04
C ALA A 580 27.18 -11.30 1.22
N PHE A 581 25.95 -11.07 0.76
CA PHE A 581 25.26 -11.92 -0.20
C PHE A 581 25.41 -11.32 -1.59
N ALA A 582 25.94 -12.08 -2.54
CA ALA A 582 26.09 -11.70 -3.94
C ALA A 582 26.61 -10.25 -4.13
N PRO A 583 27.72 -9.84 -3.48
CA PRO A 583 28.16 -8.44 -3.49
C PRO A 583 28.62 -7.98 -4.88
N ILE A 584 28.41 -6.71 -5.19
CA ILE A 584 29.15 -6.01 -6.26
C ILE A 584 30.59 -5.76 -5.75
N ALA A 585 31.45 -6.77 -5.85
CA ALA A 585 32.75 -6.79 -5.19
C ALA A 585 33.83 -5.96 -5.90
N ASN A 586 33.67 -5.72 -7.22
CA ASN A 586 34.58 -4.91 -8.02
C ASN A 586 33.81 -3.93 -8.93
N PRO A 587 33.09 -2.95 -8.36
CA PRO A 587 32.23 -2.01 -9.10
C PRO A 587 32.96 -1.19 -10.17
N SER A 588 34.25 -0.92 -10.01
CA SER A 588 35.03 -0.16 -11.02
C SER A 588 35.25 -0.94 -12.31
N ARG A 589 34.85 -2.22 -12.36
CA ARG A 589 35.03 -3.12 -13.50
C ARG A 589 33.75 -3.82 -13.93
N CYS A 590 32.58 -3.35 -13.50
CA CYS A 590 31.30 -3.89 -13.91
C CYS A 590 30.34 -2.80 -14.41
N PRO A 591 29.40 -3.11 -15.33
CA PRO A 591 28.54 -2.10 -15.94
C PRO A 591 27.74 -1.25 -14.95
N TRP A 592 27.20 -1.86 -13.89
CA TRP A 592 26.44 -1.13 -12.87
C TRP A 592 27.31 -0.13 -12.10
N GLY A 593 28.50 -0.57 -11.65
CA GLY A 593 29.40 0.30 -10.91
C GLY A 593 30.00 1.39 -11.79
N GLU A 594 30.35 1.09 -13.05
CA GLU A 594 30.81 2.10 -14.02
C GLU A 594 29.77 3.19 -14.24
N LYS A 595 28.50 2.82 -14.44
CA LYS A 595 27.40 3.78 -14.60
C LYS A 595 27.22 4.65 -13.35
N ALA A 596 27.12 4.01 -12.18
CA ALA A 596 26.90 4.71 -10.92
C ALA A 596 28.06 5.61 -10.52
N PHE A 597 29.30 5.11 -10.59
CA PHE A 597 30.48 5.89 -10.25
C PHE A 597 30.70 7.05 -11.22
N LYS A 598 30.47 6.85 -12.52
CA LYS A 598 30.52 7.95 -13.47
C LYS A 598 29.48 9.03 -13.17
N GLY A 599 28.25 8.62 -12.83
CA GLY A 599 27.17 9.54 -12.51
C GLY A 599 27.38 10.30 -11.18
N TYR A 600 27.88 9.63 -10.15
CA TYR A 600 28.01 10.20 -8.81
C TYR A 600 29.37 10.85 -8.53
N LEU A 601 30.47 10.28 -9.05
CA LEU A 601 31.84 10.69 -8.75
C LEU A 601 32.50 11.40 -9.94
N GLY A 602 32.15 11.02 -11.18
CA GLY A 602 32.83 11.45 -12.41
C GLY A 602 33.84 10.40 -12.86
N ASP A 603 34.91 10.79 -13.57
CA ASP A 603 35.86 9.85 -14.17
C ASP A 603 37.04 9.45 -13.25
N ASP A 604 37.12 10.03 -12.04
CA ASP A 604 38.24 9.82 -11.10
C ASP A 604 37.78 9.20 -9.77
N GLU A 605 38.74 8.71 -8.97
CA GLU A 605 38.58 8.31 -7.55
C GLU A 605 37.75 7.04 -7.25
N TRP A 606 37.37 6.25 -8.25
CA TRP A 606 36.55 5.04 -8.06
C TRP A 606 37.17 4.01 -7.12
N LYS A 607 38.50 3.90 -7.12
CA LYS A 607 39.25 2.94 -6.29
C LYS A 607 38.98 3.11 -4.79
N LYS A 608 38.69 4.34 -4.33
CA LYS A 608 38.37 4.62 -2.92
C LYS A 608 36.99 4.10 -2.50
N HIS A 609 36.19 3.65 -3.47
CA HIS A 609 34.85 3.14 -3.29
C HIS A 609 34.73 1.70 -3.78
N ASP A 610 35.84 1.01 -4.06
CA ASP A 610 35.84 -0.35 -4.61
C ASP A 610 36.46 -1.33 -3.62
N ALA A 611 35.70 -2.33 -3.17
CA ALA A 611 36.17 -3.28 -2.16
C ALA A 611 37.40 -4.07 -2.62
N THR A 612 37.48 -4.44 -3.91
CA THR A 612 38.64 -5.15 -4.48
C THR A 612 39.89 -4.28 -4.50
N GLU A 613 39.75 -2.97 -4.69
CA GLU A 613 40.88 -2.05 -4.62
C GLU A 613 41.27 -1.70 -3.17
N LEU A 614 40.28 -1.53 -2.29
CA LEU A 614 40.49 -1.20 -0.88
C LEU A 614 41.15 -2.33 -0.10
N VAL A 615 40.79 -3.59 -0.36
CA VAL A 615 41.29 -4.73 0.41
C VAL A 615 42.80 -4.94 0.28
N LYS A 616 43.40 -4.46 -0.82
CA LYS A 616 44.86 -4.50 -1.03
C LYS A 616 45.64 -3.75 0.05
N GLY A 617 45.03 -2.75 0.69
CA GLY A 617 45.62 -1.97 1.77
C GLY A 617 45.27 -2.45 3.18
N TRP A 618 44.43 -3.48 3.32
CA TRP A 618 43.96 -3.96 4.62
C TRP A 618 45.08 -4.63 5.44
N LYS A 619 44.94 -4.58 6.77
CA LYS A 619 45.89 -5.19 7.71
C LYS A 619 45.16 -6.02 8.75
N GLY A 620 45.65 -7.23 9.00
CA GLY A 620 45.05 -8.17 9.94
C GLY A 620 44.02 -9.10 9.29
N PRO A 621 43.30 -9.90 10.09
CA PRO A 621 42.28 -10.81 9.56
C PRO A 621 41.10 -10.03 9.00
N LEU A 622 40.53 -10.51 7.89
CA LEU A 622 39.42 -9.84 7.21
C LEU A 622 38.05 -10.07 7.89
N ASN A 623 37.90 -11.18 8.62
CA ASN A 623 36.65 -11.59 9.28
C ASN A 623 35.43 -11.45 8.35
N ALA A 624 35.58 -11.89 7.10
CA ALA A 624 34.58 -11.75 6.04
C ALA A 624 33.97 -13.10 5.66
N LEU A 625 32.65 -13.12 5.52
CA LEU A 625 31.90 -14.23 4.92
C LEU A 625 31.15 -13.72 3.68
N ILE A 626 31.33 -14.37 2.54
CA ILE A 626 30.62 -14.02 1.30
C ILE A 626 29.96 -15.27 0.72
N ASP A 627 28.68 -15.16 0.41
CA ASP A 627 27.93 -16.18 -0.33
C ASP A 627 27.53 -15.65 -1.71
N VAL A 628 27.74 -16.46 -2.74
CA VAL A 628 27.38 -16.15 -4.14
C VAL A 628 26.61 -17.32 -4.74
N GLY A 629 25.39 -17.08 -5.22
CA GLY A 629 24.62 -18.09 -5.94
C GLY A 629 25.19 -18.33 -7.34
N THR A 630 25.47 -19.57 -7.73
CA THR A 630 25.95 -19.87 -9.11
C THR A 630 24.83 -19.84 -10.15
N GLY A 631 23.57 -19.86 -9.71
CA GLY A 631 22.38 -19.67 -10.53
C GLY A 631 22.11 -18.19 -10.87
N ASP A 632 22.71 -17.26 -10.12
CA ASP A 632 22.53 -15.82 -10.23
C ASP A 632 22.86 -15.27 -11.63
N ASN A 633 21.89 -14.55 -12.21
CA ASN A 633 22.03 -13.96 -13.54
C ASN A 633 23.01 -12.77 -13.56
N PHE A 634 23.08 -11.98 -12.50
CA PHE A 634 23.99 -10.84 -12.39
C PHE A 634 25.43 -11.30 -12.13
N TYR A 635 25.60 -12.43 -11.44
CA TYR A 635 26.89 -13.12 -11.39
C TYR A 635 27.37 -13.51 -12.79
N LYS A 636 26.52 -14.20 -13.57
CA LYS A 636 26.82 -14.62 -14.95
C LYS A 636 27.05 -13.45 -15.91
N GLN A 637 26.39 -12.32 -15.68
CA GLN A 637 26.55 -11.08 -16.46
C GLN A 637 27.82 -10.30 -16.08
N GLY A 638 28.58 -10.74 -15.07
CA GLY A 638 29.80 -10.05 -14.65
C GLY A 638 29.56 -8.78 -13.84
N GLN A 639 28.42 -8.67 -13.15
CA GLN A 639 28.13 -7.53 -12.28
C GLN A 639 28.83 -7.65 -10.91
N LEU A 640 29.00 -8.87 -10.40
CA LEU A 640 29.41 -9.11 -9.02
C LEU A 640 30.92 -9.23 -8.85
N LEU A 641 31.58 -9.98 -9.75
CA LEU A 641 33.03 -10.18 -9.79
C LEU A 641 33.68 -10.60 -8.45
N PRO A 642 33.11 -11.55 -7.67
CA PRO A 642 33.67 -12.01 -6.40
C PRO A 642 35.07 -12.63 -6.56
N GLU A 643 35.39 -13.20 -7.73
CA GLU A 643 36.70 -13.77 -8.05
C GLU A 643 37.81 -12.72 -7.98
N ASN A 644 37.53 -11.49 -8.42
CA ASN A 644 38.50 -10.40 -8.38
C ASN A 644 38.83 -10.03 -6.93
N PHE A 645 37.81 -10.00 -6.06
CA PHE A 645 37.99 -9.74 -4.64
C PHE A 645 38.78 -10.87 -3.96
N GLU A 646 38.45 -12.13 -4.26
CA GLU A 646 39.19 -13.29 -3.74
C GLU A 646 40.67 -13.25 -4.16
N ALA A 647 40.93 -12.93 -5.43
CA ALA A 647 42.29 -12.76 -5.94
C ALA A 647 43.03 -11.62 -5.22
N ALA A 648 42.39 -10.46 -5.03
CA ALA A 648 43.00 -9.33 -4.32
C ALA A 648 43.32 -9.66 -2.85
N VAL A 649 42.46 -10.42 -2.17
CA VAL A 649 42.70 -10.92 -0.80
C VAL A 649 43.90 -11.86 -0.76
N LYS A 650 44.00 -12.79 -1.73
CA LYS A 650 45.14 -13.73 -1.86
C LYS A 650 46.45 -12.99 -2.15
N GLU A 651 46.44 -12.03 -3.07
CA GLU A 651 47.60 -11.21 -3.43
C GLU A 651 48.08 -10.33 -2.27
N ALA A 652 47.16 -9.82 -1.46
CA ALA A 652 47.47 -9.07 -0.24
C ALA A 652 47.95 -9.96 0.93
N GLY A 653 47.93 -11.29 0.78
CA GLY A 653 48.34 -12.24 1.81
C GLY A 653 47.42 -12.26 3.04
N LEU A 654 46.14 -11.93 2.85
CA LEU A 654 45.17 -11.80 3.94
C LEU A 654 44.48 -13.14 4.24
N SER A 655 44.20 -13.37 5.52
CA SER A 655 43.43 -14.52 6.01
C SER A 655 42.05 -14.09 6.52
N GLY A 656 41.13 -15.04 6.66
CA GLY A 656 39.81 -14.80 7.26
C GLY A 656 38.76 -14.30 6.29
N LEU A 657 38.94 -14.55 4.98
CA LEU A 657 37.86 -14.57 4.00
C LEU A 657 37.33 -16.00 3.88
N GLU A 658 36.02 -16.17 4.07
CA GLU A 658 35.28 -17.36 3.67
C GLU A 658 34.38 -16.98 2.50
N LEU A 659 34.70 -17.47 1.30
CA LEU A 659 33.92 -17.23 0.08
C LEU A 659 33.27 -18.55 -0.36
N ARG A 660 31.94 -18.58 -0.39
CA ARG A 660 31.14 -19.78 -0.66
C ARG A 660 30.33 -19.57 -1.94
N TYR A 661 30.40 -20.55 -2.84
CA TYR A 661 29.60 -20.58 -4.07
C TYR A 661 28.46 -21.57 -3.90
N GLN A 662 27.24 -21.05 -3.83
CA GLN A 662 26.04 -21.83 -3.56
C GLN A 662 25.41 -22.29 -4.87
N LYS A 663 25.46 -23.60 -5.10
CA LYS A 663 25.04 -24.20 -6.38
C LYS A 663 23.57 -23.91 -6.68
N ASP A 664 23.29 -23.43 -7.89
CA ASP A 664 21.94 -23.19 -8.45
C ASP A 664 21.10 -22.09 -7.77
N TYR A 665 21.58 -21.49 -6.68
CA TYR A 665 20.92 -20.35 -6.04
C TYR A 665 21.02 -19.07 -6.87
N ASP A 666 19.97 -18.26 -6.82
CA ASP A 666 19.82 -17.01 -7.60
C ASP A 666 20.17 -15.75 -6.79
N HIS A 667 19.77 -14.57 -7.29
CA HIS A 667 19.99 -13.27 -6.65
C HIS A 667 18.87 -12.83 -5.70
N SER A 668 17.86 -13.68 -5.48
CA SER A 668 16.63 -13.26 -4.82
C SER A 668 16.74 -13.32 -3.29
N TYR A 669 15.72 -12.83 -2.61
CA TYR A 669 15.60 -13.04 -1.16
C TYR A 669 15.40 -14.51 -0.77
N PHE A 670 15.06 -15.43 -1.69
CA PHE A 670 15.07 -16.88 -1.38
C PHE A 670 16.49 -17.39 -1.14
N PHE A 671 17.44 -16.98 -1.98
CA PHE A 671 18.86 -17.26 -1.75
C PHE A 671 19.31 -16.67 -0.42
N MET A 672 19.03 -15.38 -0.21
CA MET A 672 19.39 -14.70 1.04
C MET A 672 18.82 -15.43 2.26
N ALA A 673 17.51 -15.72 2.27
CA ALA A 673 16.82 -16.35 3.41
C ALA A 673 17.36 -17.76 3.71
N SER A 674 17.83 -18.47 2.69
CA SER A 674 18.43 -19.81 2.85
C SER A 674 19.73 -19.78 3.66
N PHE A 675 20.49 -18.69 3.59
CA PHE A 675 21.82 -18.58 4.20
C PHE A 675 21.93 -17.47 5.26
N GLN A 676 20.85 -16.75 5.55
CA GLN A 676 20.82 -15.67 6.57
C GLN A 676 21.34 -16.13 7.93
N HIS A 677 21.01 -17.37 8.32
CA HIS A 677 21.39 -17.94 9.61
C HIS A 677 22.91 -17.96 9.79
N ASP A 678 23.64 -18.34 8.73
CA ASP A 678 25.09 -18.41 8.73
C ASP A 678 25.72 -17.02 8.87
N HIS A 679 25.15 -16.01 8.21
CA HIS A 679 25.63 -14.64 8.28
C HIS A 679 25.40 -14.00 9.65
N VAL A 680 24.25 -14.27 10.27
CA VAL A 680 23.98 -13.83 11.65
C VAL A 680 24.90 -14.56 12.63
N ASN A 681 25.15 -15.86 12.45
CA ASN A 681 26.09 -16.62 13.28
C ASN A 681 27.54 -16.15 13.11
N HIS A 682 27.94 -15.79 11.89
CA HIS A 682 29.23 -15.17 11.63
C HIS A 682 29.36 -13.86 12.39
N ALA A 683 28.35 -12.98 12.34
CA ALA A 683 28.34 -11.77 13.15
C ALA A 683 28.40 -12.10 14.66
N ALA A 684 27.57 -13.01 15.15
CA ALA A 684 27.51 -13.44 16.55
C ALA A 684 28.90 -13.82 17.10
N LYS A 685 29.66 -14.63 16.35
CA LYS A 685 31.02 -15.04 16.69
C LYS A 685 31.95 -13.86 16.99
N PHE A 686 31.89 -12.78 16.19
CA PHE A 686 32.75 -11.61 16.36
C PHE A 686 32.16 -10.53 17.27
N LEU A 687 30.86 -10.59 17.53
CA LEU A 687 30.13 -9.76 18.50
C LEU A 687 30.17 -10.34 19.93
N GLY A 688 30.64 -11.59 20.07
CA GLY A 688 30.83 -12.27 21.36
C GLY A 688 29.53 -12.74 22.00
N VAL A 689 28.58 -13.24 21.19
CA VAL A 689 27.25 -13.74 21.63
C VAL A 689 26.92 -15.11 21.06
#